data_AF-A0A7W7MG25-F1
#
_entry.id   AF-A0A7W7MG25-F1
#
_cell.length_a   1.000
_cell.length_b   1.000
_cell.length_c   1.000
_cell.angle_alpha   90.00
_cell.angle_beta   90.00
_cell.angle_gamma   90.00
#
_symmetry.space_group_name_H-M   'P 1'
#
loop_
_entity.id
_entity.type
_entity.pdbx_description
1 polymer ?
#
loop_
_entity_poly.entity_id
_entity_poly.type
_entity_poly.pdbx_seq_one_letter_code
_entity_poly.pdbx_strand_id
1 'polypeptide(L)'
;MSRNAPPVAARSAIALAGFPVVAGLQLAAVLLLLWTILSVLPGAVALRAGVPLSIATVGALGYETWRALHTRRRTPAGVAVTRGQAPKLWELIDGAAAAAGVRPPDGVTVVADATAALGERTRVLGLIGGRRDLYLGLPLLQALPPARLRAVVAHELAHGSPKLGRWAPLAYRGRVAVGRTAPRISRRNPAGAVLRAYAGFYRRMDAPFSRAQELAADRIAADHAGVADAVAALRDMPALAGMQRLFHAEYVGPGWQAGYVPDDVFGGLLRVLAARPVEMSMLRATEPEPSGPWDTHPPLAERVAALTPRPSPASSDTASAPSSDTASDAAPASASEEPSASEDVSGEPPSSEAADEEKPAEPDEELVPDLPALGRALQAVAFPPRGRTVVSWDECLSFARTTEMEREAEAALAAISRASDAAVPDAAHLLTLVADGRLRAAAGAVFPDTSPEEITARIVDLLGLMLALAALRGGVARWRHSWTGAAEVVAVDGANLNLAELAAAAADPETTEAVRTYLTENGFDLAARADQRASARARVLGGLVNLSADGTRTDLLITDLGLLLVPGLPRGRGVEAKRRLTRIAADGVPAGAEPPVEPDSDQEARRFVPFADVAGVTVLPGRRKGWVLGLRDGGNLSLRPALDADELPGGWAAWDEAVIFLAGTR
;
A
#
# COMPACT_ATOMS: atom_id res chain seq x y z
N MET A 1 -42.37 -18.33 19.90
CA MET A 1 -42.89 -17.17 19.14
C MET A 1 -41.73 -16.38 18.55
N SER A 2 -41.55 -16.40 17.22
CA SER A 2 -40.80 -15.39 16.43
C SER A 2 -40.99 -15.67 14.93
N ARG A 3 -42.24 -15.64 14.46
CA ARG A 3 -42.56 -15.47 13.03
C ARG A 3 -42.64 -13.96 12.80
N ASN A 4 -41.88 -13.43 11.83
CA ASN A 4 -42.01 -12.09 11.19
C ASN A 4 -40.69 -11.30 11.04
N ALA A 5 -39.55 -11.82 11.49
CA ALA A 5 -38.30 -11.10 11.24
C ALA A 5 -37.85 -11.33 9.78
N PRO A 6 -37.73 -10.28 8.93
CA PRO A 6 -37.36 -10.46 7.53
C PRO A 6 -35.97 -11.11 7.42
N PRO A 7 -35.69 -11.88 6.34
CA PRO A 7 -34.39 -12.51 6.12
C PRO A 7 -33.28 -11.44 6.15
N VAL A 8 -32.07 -11.82 6.58
CA VAL A 8 -30.98 -10.90 6.93
C VAL A 8 -30.65 -9.93 5.78
N ALA A 9 -30.65 -10.43 4.53
CA ALA A 9 -30.49 -9.61 3.32
C ALA A 9 -31.59 -8.56 3.12
N ALA A 10 -32.85 -8.90 3.45
CA ALA A 10 -33.97 -7.96 3.36
C ALA A 10 -33.83 -6.83 4.38
N ARG A 11 -33.32 -7.10 5.59
CA ARG A 11 -33.06 -6.05 6.60
C ARG A 11 -32.01 -5.06 6.11
N SER A 12 -30.92 -5.56 5.53
CA SER A 12 -29.91 -4.69 4.91
C SER A 12 -30.48 -3.87 3.77
N ALA A 13 -31.24 -4.49 2.86
CA ALA A 13 -31.89 -3.78 1.76
C ALA A 13 -32.89 -2.69 2.24
N ILE A 14 -33.68 -2.98 3.28
CA ILE A 14 -34.60 -2.00 3.90
C ILE A 14 -33.80 -0.86 4.55
N ALA A 15 -32.72 -1.17 5.27
CA ALA A 15 -31.84 -0.17 5.86
C ALA A 15 -31.14 0.70 4.79
N LEU A 16 -30.82 0.14 3.62
CA LEU A 16 -30.29 0.93 2.50
C LEU A 16 -31.31 1.96 2.01
N ALA A 17 -32.58 1.56 1.89
CA ALA A 17 -33.65 2.45 1.45
C ALA A 17 -33.90 3.62 2.41
N GLY A 18 -33.49 3.53 3.68
CA GLY A 18 -33.62 4.66 4.60
C GLY A 18 -32.55 5.75 4.40
N PHE A 19 -31.47 5.50 3.65
CA PHE A 19 -30.47 6.52 3.32
C PHE A 19 -31.06 7.71 2.53
N PRO A 20 -31.77 7.49 1.39
CA PRO A 20 -32.46 8.57 0.69
C PRO A 20 -33.62 9.16 1.51
N VAL A 21 -34.28 8.39 2.38
CA VAL A 21 -35.33 8.91 3.27
C VAL A 21 -34.74 9.89 4.29
N VAL A 22 -33.64 9.55 4.95
CA VAL A 22 -32.95 10.44 5.90
C VAL A 22 -32.44 11.69 5.18
N ALA A 23 -31.86 11.55 4.00
CA ALA A 23 -31.44 12.70 3.19
C ALA A 23 -32.63 13.59 2.81
N GLY A 24 -33.76 13.00 2.42
CA GLY A 24 -35.00 13.71 2.09
C GLY A 24 -35.63 14.42 3.28
N LEU A 25 -35.73 13.75 4.44
CA LEU A 25 -36.23 14.35 5.68
C LEU A 25 -35.35 15.52 6.13
N GLN A 26 -34.04 15.39 5.99
CA GLN A 26 -33.12 16.47 6.31
C GLN A 26 -33.32 17.67 5.38
N LEU A 27 -33.50 17.43 4.07
CA LEU A 27 -33.83 18.49 3.12
C LEU A 27 -35.18 19.14 3.46
N ALA A 28 -36.20 18.35 3.79
CA ALA A 28 -37.51 18.86 4.19
C ALA A 28 -37.45 19.70 5.46
N ALA A 29 -36.70 19.29 6.48
CA ALA A 29 -36.49 20.05 7.71
C ALA A 29 -35.81 21.40 7.43
N VAL A 30 -34.83 21.41 6.52
CA VAL A 30 -34.14 22.63 6.09
C VAL A 30 -35.08 23.56 5.32
N LEU A 31 -35.91 23.04 4.42
CA LEU A 31 -36.91 23.80 3.68
C LEU A 31 -38.03 24.34 4.59
N LEU A 32 -38.43 23.57 5.60
CA LEU A 32 -39.42 24.00 6.60
C LEU A 32 -38.86 25.14 7.46
N LEU A 33 -37.62 25.02 7.95
CA LEU A 33 -36.93 26.08 8.69
C LEU A 33 -36.78 27.34 7.82
N LEU A 34 -36.50 27.17 6.54
CA LEU A 34 -36.45 28.28 5.60
C LEU A 34 -37.80 28.99 5.50
N TRP A 35 -38.87 28.23 5.29
CA TRP A 35 -40.22 28.75 5.18
C TRP A 35 -40.66 29.49 6.45
N THR A 36 -40.35 28.95 7.64
CA THR A 36 -40.67 29.62 8.92
C THR A 36 -39.88 30.90 9.13
N ILE A 37 -38.60 30.96 8.75
CA ILE A 37 -37.82 32.21 8.83
C ILE A 37 -38.39 33.29 7.90
N LEU A 38 -38.75 32.93 6.67
CA LEU A 38 -39.33 33.87 5.71
C LEU A 38 -40.73 34.35 6.12
N SER A 39 -41.51 33.54 6.84
CA SER A 39 -42.88 33.91 7.25
C SER A 39 -42.93 34.84 8.47
N VAL A 40 -41.86 34.92 9.27
CA VAL A 40 -41.78 35.79 10.46
C VAL A 40 -41.05 37.11 10.20
N LEU A 41 -40.19 37.17 9.18
CA LEU A 41 -39.42 38.39 8.87
C LEU A 41 -40.27 39.43 8.10
N PRO A 42 -40.10 40.74 8.39
CA PRO A 42 -40.71 41.80 7.57
C PRO A 42 -40.28 41.65 6.11
N GLY A 43 -41.22 41.77 5.17
CA GLY A 43 -41.01 41.41 3.75
C GLY A 43 -39.75 42.03 3.09
N ALA A 44 -39.39 43.26 3.47
CA ALA A 44 -38.19 43.94 2.95
C ALA A 44 -36.86 43.35 3.46
N VAL A 45 -36.82 42.85 4.71
CA VAL A 45 -35.64 42.21 5.33
C VAL A 45 -35.55 40.75 4.89
N ALA A 46 -36.69 40.07 4.79
CA ALA A 46 -36.79 38.71 4.27
C ALA A 46 -36.21 38.64 2.84
N LEU A 47 -36.57 39.57 1.96
CA LEU A 47 -36.09 39.60 0.57
C LEU A 47 -34.61 39.97 0.42
N ARG A 48 -34.11 40.94 1.19
CA ARG A 48 -32.73 41.45 1.02
C ARG A 48 -31.64 40.63 1.71
N ALA A 49 -31.95 40.03 2.86
CA ALA A 49 -30.96 39.33 3.67
C ALA A 49 -31.35 37.88 3.97
N GLY A 50 -32.64 37.62 4.23
CA GLY A 50 -33.14 36.27 4.51
C GLY A 50 -32.96 35.33 3.32
N VAL A 51 -33.50 35.68 2.16
CA VAL A 51 -33.46 34.85 0.95
C VAL A 51 -32.03 34.52 0.50
N PRO A 52 -31.08 35.46 0.38
CA PRO A 52 -29.71 35.14 -0.04
C PRO A 52 -28.94 34.29 0.98
N LEU A 53 -29.03 34.61 2.28
CA LEU A 53 -28.34 33.86 3.33
C LEU A 53 -28.89 32.43 3.45
N SER A 54 -30.20 32.30 3.29
CA SER A 54 -30.87 31.02 3.25
C SER A 54 -30.53 30.21 2.00
N ILE A 55 -30.55 30.79 0.81
CA ILE A 55 -30.13 30.10 -0.42
C ILE A 55 -28.67 29.67 -0.29
N ALA A 56 -27.79 30.50 0.27
CA ALA A 56 -26.39 30.14 0.50
C ALA A 56 -26.27 28.95 1.47
N THR A 57 -27.01 28.97 2.58
CA THR A 57 -26.95 27.93 3.62
C THR A 57 -27.62 26.62 3.17
N VAL A 58 -28.85 26.70 2.68
CA VAL A 58 -29.64 25.56 2.18
C VAL A 58 -29.06 25.01 0.89
N GLY A 59 -28.63 25.87 -0.02
CA GLY A 59 -27.94 25.51 -1.25
C GLY A 59 -26.62 24.78 -0.97
N ALA A 60 -25.83 25.25 0.00
CA ALA A 60 -24.62 24.54 0.42
C ALA A 60 -24.94 23.17 1.05
N LEU A 61 -25.92 23.09 1.96
CA LEU A 61 -26.34 21.84 2.60
C LEU A 61 -26.87 20.81 1.57
N GLY A 62 -27.71 21.27 0.63
CA GLY A 62 -28.30 20.47 -0.44
C GLY A 62 -27.27 20.04 -1.47
N TYR A 63 -26.41 20.95 -1.94
CA TYR A 63 -25.32 20.64 -2.87
C TYR A 63 -24.32 19.65 -2.27
N GLU A 64 -23.96 19.79 -0.99
CA GLU A 64 -23.06 18.85 -0.31
C GLU A 64 -23.66 17.45 -0.18
N THR A 65 -24.95 17.37 0.15
CA THR A 65 -25.69 16.10 0.22
C THR A 65 -25.79 15.46 -1.17
N TRP A 66 -26.13 16.25 -2.19
CA TRP A 66 -26.17 15.80 -3.58
C TRP A 66 -24.80 15.34 -4.08
N ARG A 67 -23.75 16.14 -3.84
CA ARG A 67 -22.36 15.84 -4.22
C ARG A 67 -21.87 14.55 -3.56
N ALA A 68 -22.17 14.35 -2.27
CA ALA A 68 -21.83 13.11 -1.57
C ALA A 68 -22.52 11.88 -2.17
N LEU A 69 -23.75 12.03 -2.67
CA LEU A 69 -24.52 10.95 -3.30
C LEU A 69 -24.20 10.74 -4.80
N HIS A 70 -23.64 11.75 -5.47
CA HIS A 70 -23.37 11.76 -6.93
C HIS A 70 -21.87 11.75 -7.27
N THR A 71 -21.00 11.36 -6.34
CA THR A 71 -19.56 11.26 -6.61
C THR A 71 -19.27 10.28 -7.76
N ARG A 72 -18.48 10.75 -8.73
CA ARG A 72 -17.99 9.92 -9.83
C ARG A 72 -17.03 8.84 -9.30
N ARG A 73 -17.20 7.63 -9.83
CA ARG A 73 -16.31 6.50 -9.58
C ARG A 73 -14.94 6.82 -10.19
N ARG A 74 -13.86 6.75 -9.41
CA ARG A 74 -12.51 6.62 -9.99
C ARG A 74 -12.36 5.17 -10.42
N THR A 75 -12.15 4.95 -11.71
CA THR A 75 -11.76 3.65 -12.23
C THR A 75 -10.27 3.45 -11.90
N PRO A 76 -9.86 2.34 -11.29
CA PRO A 76 -8.43 2.03 -11.12
C PRO A 76 -7.71 2.14 -12.46
N ALA A 77 -6.46 2.61 -12.45
CA ALA A 77 -5.62 2.55 -13.64
C ALA A 77 -5.44 1.07 -14.02
N GLY A 78 -5.66 0.77 -15.30
CA GLY A 78 -5.66 -0.61 -15.75
C GLY A 78 -5.84 -0.74 -17.25
N VAL A 79 -5.60 -1.95 -17.75
CA VAL A 79 -5.69 -2.30 -19.17
C VAL A 79 -6.92 -3.18 -19.38
N ALA A 80 -7.83 -2.75 -20.25
CA ALA A 80 -8.99 -3.55 -20.59
C ALA A 80 -8.57 -4.79 -21.39
N VAL A 81 -9.06 -5.97 -21.00
CA VAL A 81 -8.79 -7.24 -21.66
C VAL A 81 -10.09 -7.77 -22.26
N THR A 82 -10.11 -7.90 -23.58
CA THR A 82 -11.28 -8.37 -24.33
C THR A 82 -11.30 -9.89 -24.45
N ARG A 83 -12.48 -10.45 -24.78
CA ARG A 83 -12.66 -11.89 -25.03
C ARG A 83 -11.73 -12.44 -26.11
N GLY A 84 -11.47 -11.66 -27.16
CA GLY A 84 -10.57 -12.05 -28.24
C GLY A 84 -9.09 -12.02 -27.84
N GLN A 85 -8.71 -11.21 -26.85
CA GLN A 85 -7.33 -11.12 -26.39
C GLN A 85 -6.97 -12.24 -25.41
N ALA A 86 -7.89 -12.68 -24.56
CA ALA A 86 -7.64 -13.69 -23.53
C ALA A 86 -8.82 -14.68 -23.40
N PRO A 87 -9.07 -15.54 -24.40
CA PRO A 87 -10.25 -16.40 -24.43
C PRO A 87 -10.35 -17.35 -23.23
N LYS A 88 -9.23 -17.95 -22.80
CA LYS A 88 -9.15 -18.87 -21.65
C LYS A 88 -9.46 -18.18 -20.33
N LEU A 89 -8.95 -16.97 -20.11
CA LEU A 89 -9.34 -16.15 -18.95
C LEU A 89 -10.86 -15.90 -18.93
N TRP A 90 -11.45 -15.60 -20.08
CA TRP A 90 -12.89 -15.36 -20.18
C TRP A 90 -13.73 -16.63 -19.99
N GLU A 91 -13.25 -17.80 -20.43
CA GLU A 91 -13.87 -19.09 -20.15
C GLU A 91 -13.90 -19.39 -18.64
N LEU A 92 -12.77 -19.17 -17.95
CA LEU A 92 -12.70 -19.28 -16.49
C LEU A 92 -13.70 -18.34 -15.80
N ILE A 93 -13.81 -17.09 -16.27
CA ILE A 93 -14.76 -16.10 -15.74
C ILE A 93 -16.21 -16.51 -16.00
N ASP A 94 -16.52 -17.03 -17.19
CA ASP A 94 -17.86 -17.47 -17.56
C ASP A 94 -18.29 -18.70 -16.73
N GLY A 95 -17.39 -19.65 -16.50
CA GLY A 95 -17.59 -20.79 -15.60
C GLY A 95 -17.88 -20.34 -14.17
N ALA A 96 -17.09 -19.40 -13.65
CA ALA A 96 -17.29 -18.81 -12.33
C ALA A 96 -18.62 -18.05 -12.23
N ALA A 97 -19.01 -17.32 -13.27
CA ALA A 97 -20.30 -16.63 -13.33
C ALA A 97 -21.49 -17.61 -13.32
N ALA A 98 -21.39 -18.70 -14.07
CA ALA A 98 -22.38 -19.77 -14.10
C ALA A 98 -22.52 -20.45 -12.72
N ALA A 99 -21.40 -20.79 -12.08
CA ALA A 99 -21.38 -21.37 -10.74
C ALA A 99 -22.01 -20.42 -9.71
N ALA A 100 -21.71 -19.13 -9.77
CA ALA A 100 -22.34 -18.11 -8.93
C ALA A 100 -23.81 -17.83 -9.30
N GLY A 101 -24.31 -18.29 -10.46
CA GLY A 101 -25.66 -18.00 -10.93
C GLY A 101 -25.87 -16.51 -11.22
N VAL A 102 -24.84 -15.82 -11.71
CA VAL A 102 -24.87 -14.41 -12.07
C VAL A 102 -24.58 -14.24 -13.56
N ARG A 103 -24.98 -13.10 -14.12
CA ARG A 103 -24.51 -12.73 -15.47
C ARG A 103 -22.99 -12.53 -15.46
N PRO A 104 -22.25 -12.94 -16.50
CA PRO A 104 -20.85 -12.58 -16.66
C PRO A 104 -20.64 -11.06 -16.59
N PRO A 105 -19.45 -10.58 -16.17
CA PRO A 105 -19.12 -9.16 -16.24
C PRO A 105 -19.12 -8.66 -17.69
N ASP A 106 -19.48 -7.40 -17.89
CA ASP A 106 -19.50 -6.75 -19.21
C ASP A 106 -18.09 -6.40 -19.72
N GLY A 107 -17.10 -6.36 -18.83
CA GLY A 107 -15.71 -6.08 -19.15
C GLY A 107 -14.75 -6.59 -18.09
N VAL A 108 -13.51 -6.85 -18.48
CA VAL A 108 -12.40 -7.21 -17.59
C VAL A 108 -11.31 -6.16 -17.74
N THR A 109 -10.80 -5.67 -16.62
CA THR A 109 -9.69 -4.70 -16.58
C THR A 109 -8.61 -5.25 -15.68
N VAL A 110 -7.40 -5.41 -16.22
CA VAL A 110 -6.25 -5.83 -15.45
C VAL A 110 -5.64 -4.62 -14.76
N VAL A 111 -5.43 -4.71 -13.45
CA VAL A 111 -4.98 -3.61 -12.57
C VAL A 111 -3.66 -3.96 -11.88
N ALA A 112 -2.97 -2.95 -11.36
CA ALA A 112 -1.66 -3.14 -10.72
C ALA A 112 -1.74 -3.84 -9.35
N ASP A 113 -2.82 -3.62 -8.60
CA ASP A 113 -2.98 -4.17 -7.25
C ASP A 113 -3.25 -5.68 -7.28
N ALA A 114 -2.76 -6.43 -6.29
CA ALA A 114 -3.04 -7.84 -6.02
C ALA A 114 -4.47 -8.00 -5.48
N THR A 115 -5.46 -7.71 -6.33
CA THR A 115 -6.88 -7.68 -5.98
C THR A 115 -7.72 -8.30 -7.07
N ALA A 116 -8.79 -8.96 -6.68
CA ALA A 116 -9.90 -9.25 -7.57
C ALA A 116 -11.09 -8.49 -7.01
N ALA A 117 -11.78 -7.72 -7.85
CA ALA A 117 -12.91 -6.94 -7.39
C ALA A 117 -13.94 -6.78 -8.50
N LEU A 118 -15.20 -7.07 -8.19
CA LEU A 118 -16.28 -6.78 -9.11
C LEU A 118 -16.82 -5.35 -8.90
N GLY A 119 -16.72 -4.55 -9.94
CA GLY A 119 -17.18 -3.18 -9.91
C GLY A 119 -18.45 -2.92 -10.70
N GLU A 120 -19.50 -2.45 -10.03
CA GLU A 120 -20.77 -2.13 -10.70
C GLU A 120 -21.04 -0.61 -10.75
N ARG A 121 -21.45 -0.14 -11.93
CA ARG A 121 -21.97 1.22 -12.15
C ARG A 121 -23.42 1.30 -11.68
N THR A 122 -23.61 1.55 -10.40
CA THR A 122 -24.93 1.68 -9.79
C THR A 122 -25.48 3.11 -9.86
N ARG A 123 -26.82 3.24 -9.81
CA ARG A 123 -27.52 4.52 -9.63
C ARG A 123 -28.31 4.50 -8.32
N VAL A 124 -28.61 5.69 -7.80
CA VAL A 124 -29.39 5.88 -6.56
C VAL A 124 -28.81 5.07 -5.40
N LEU A 125 -27.53 5.29 -5.08
CA LEU A 125 -26.82 4.66 -3.96
C LEU A 125 -26.87 3.11 -3.94
N GLY A 126 -26.84 2.47 -5.12
CA GLY A 126 -26.83 1.00 -5.20
C GLY A 126 -28.20 0.38 -5.47
N LEU A 127 -29.30 1.14 -5.40
CA LEU A 127 -30.65 0.61 -5.63
C LEU A 127 -30.84 0.08 -7.05
N ILE A 128 -30.29 0.77 -8.04
CA ILE A 128 -30.38 0.41 -9.45
C ILE A 128 -29.01 -0.06 -9.92
N GLY A 129 -28.97 -1.27 -10.49
CA GLY A 129 -27.75 -1.90 -10.99
C GLY A 129 -27.39 -1.38 -12.38
N GLY A 130 -26.23 -1.79 -12.88
CA GLY A 130 -25.77 -1.35 -14.19
C GLY A 130 -24.63 -2.20 -14.72
N ARG A 131 -23.76 -1.58 -15.52
CA ARG A 131 -22.60 -2.27 -16.10
C ARG A 131 -21.63 -2.72 -15.00
N ARG A 132 -21.21 -3.98 -15.08
CA ARG A 132 -20.30 -4.68 -14.18
C ARG A 132 -18.96 -4.90 -14.89
N ASP A 133 -17.90 -4.34 -14.35
CA ASP A 133 -16.54 -4.54 -14.84
C ASP A 133 -15.75 -5.28 -13.74
N LEU A 134 -15.11 -6.40 -14.09
CA LEU A 134 -14.24 -7.17 -13.20
C LEU A 134 -12.83 -6.57 -13.25
N TYR A 135 -12.29 -6.20 -12.10
CA TYR A 135 -10.90 -5.75 -11.94
C TYR A 135 -10.09 -6.93 -11.44
N LEU A 136 -9.04 -7.30 -12.17
CA LEU A 136 -8.18 -8.43 -11.82
C LEU A 136 -6.73 -7.98 -11.75
N GLY A 137 -6.08 -8.24 -10.63
CA GLY A 137 -4.70 -7.88 -10.41
C GLY A 137 -3.76 -8.65 -11.32
N LEU A 138 -2.84 -7.96 -11.99
CA LEU A 138 -1.73 -8.62 -12.67
C LEU A 138 -0.91 -9.50 -11.72
N PRO A 139 -0.63 -9.11 -10.46
CA PRO A 139 0.03 -10.01 -9.52
C PRO A 139 -0.68 -11.35 -9.33
N LEU A 140 -2.03 -11.36 -9.36
CA LEU A 140 -2.80 -12.60 -9.24
C LEU A 140 -2.62 -13.50 -10.46
N LEU A 141 -2.64 -12.90 -11.66
CA LEU A 141 -2.40 -13.61 -12.91
C LEU A 141 -0.98 -14.19 -13.02
N GLN A 142 -0.01 -13.55 -12.36
CA GLN A 142 1.39 -13.98 -12.39
C GLN A 142 1.73 -14.99 -11.29
N ALA A 143 1.10 -14.89 -10.11
CA ALA A 143 1.49 -15.66 -8.92
C ALA A 143 0.54 -16.82 -8.59
N LEU A 144 -0.72 -16.79 -9.04
CA LEU A 144 -1.70 -17.83 -8.73
C LEU A 144 -1.85 -18.82 -9.89
N PRO A 145 -1.86 -20.14 -9.62
CA PRO A 145 -2.23 -21.11 -10.63
C PRO A 145 -3.71 -20.94 -11.04
N PRO A 146 -4.09 -21.36 -12.27
CA PRO A 146 -5.45 -21.18 -12.79
C PRO A 146 -6.56 -21.68 -11.87
N ALA A 147 -6.34 -22.79 -11.15
CA ALA A 147 -7.32 -23.36 -10.22
C ALA A 147 -7.61 -22.44 -9.02
N ARG A 148 -6.60 -21.81 -8.44
CA ARG A 148 -6.78 -20.83 -7.35
C ARG A 148 -7.39 -19.54 -7.87
N LEU A 149 -7.00 -19.10 -9.08
CA LEU A 149 -7.62 -17.94 -9.70
C LEU A 149 -9.13 -18.17 -9.95
N ARG A 150 -9.52 -19.37 -10.36
CA ARG A 150 -10.92 -19.78 -10.50
C ARG A 150 -11.69 -19.64 -9.19
N ALA A 151 -11.09 -20.06 -8.07
CA ALA A 151 -11.69 -19.88 -6.74
C ALA A 151 -11.87 -18.39 -6.39
N VAL A 152 -10.84 -17.56 -6.61
CA VAL A 152 -10.89 -16.12 -6.37
C VAL A 152 -12.00 -15.45 -7.20
N VAL A 153 -12.05 -15.72 -8.51
CA VAL A 153 -13.06 -15.13 -9.40
C VAL A 153 -14.46 -15.61 -9.03
N ALA A 154 -14.64 -16.89 -8.71
CA ALA A 154 -15.92 -17.43 -8.27
C ALA A 154 -16.41 -16.78 -6.97
N HIS A 155 -15.52 -16.57 -6.01
CA HIS A 155 -15.82 -15.86 -4.76
C HIS A 155 -16.30 -14.42 -5.05
N GLU A 156 -15.54 -13.66 -5.83
CA GLU A 156 -15.88 -12.27 -6.16
C GLU A 156 -17.22 -12.14 -6.89
N LEU A 157 -17.51 -13.06 -7.82
CA LEU A 157 -18.79 -13.08 -8.54
C LEU A 157 -19.95 -13.54 -7.64
N ALA A 158 -19.69 -14.44 -6.70
CA ALA A 158 -20.68 -14.98 -5.77
C ALA A 158 -21.28 -13.92 -4.84
N HIS A 159 -20.58 -12.82 -4.56
CA HIS A 159 -21.19 -11.68 -3.86
C HIS A 159 -22.45 -11.15 -4.55
N GLY A 160 -22.50 -11.19 -5.88
CA GLY A 160 -23.68 -10.79 -6.65
C GLY A 160 -24.77 -11.86 -6.75
N SER A 161 -24.58 -13.03 -6.13
CA SER A 161 -25.43 -14.20 -6.37
C SER A 161 -26.84 -14.05 -5.78
N PRO A 162 -27.90 -14.30 -6.58
CA PRO A 162 -29.25 -14.41 -6.05
C PRO A 162 -29.48 -15.70 -5.25
N LYS A 163 -28.57 -16.69 -5.32
CA LYS A 163 -28.63 -17.93 -4.52
C LYS A 163 -28.60 -17.65 -3.01
N LEU A 164 -28.10 -16.48 -2.63
CA LEU A 164 -28.03 -15.95 -1.26
C LEU A 164 -29.34 -15.31 -0.79
N GLY A 165 -30.36 -15.32 -1.63
CA GLY A 165 -31.69 -14.78 -1.39
C GLY A 165 -32.03 -13.60 -2.31
N ARG A 166 -33.33 -13.37 -2.53
CA ARG A 166 -33.84 -12.39 -3.51
C ARG A 166 -33.29 -10.96 -3.34
N TRP A 167 -32.95 -10.58 -2.10
CA TRP A 167 -32.49 -9.23 -1.76
C TRP A 167 -30.96 -9.13 -1.66
N ALA A 168 -30.22 -10.24 -1.73
CA ALA A 168 -28.78 -10.25 -1.54
C ALA A 168 -28.02 -9.34 -2.54
N PRO A 169 -28.35 -9.33 -3.85
CA PRO A 169 -27.68 -8.42 -4.80
C PRO A 169 -27.93 -6.94 -4.48
N LEU A 170 -29.10 -6.60 -3.92
CA LEU A 170 -29.43 -5.23 -3.52
C LEU A 170 -28.68 -4.83 -2.24
N ALA A 171 -28.68 -5.71 -1.24
CA ALA A 171 -27.96 -5.51 0.02
C ALA A 171 -26.44 -5.34 -0.22
N TYR A 172 -25.85 -6.17 -1.08
CA TYR A 172 -24.45 -6.06 -1.49
C TYR A 172 -24.12 -4.72 -2.14
N ARG A 173 -24.87 -4.33 -3.20
CA ARG A 173 -24.70 -3.03 -3.87
C ARG A 173 -24.86 -1.86 -2.90
N GLY A 174 -25.79 -1.99 -1.96
CA GLY A 174 -25.99 -1.05 -0.86
C GLY A 174 -24.77 -0.90 0.02
N ARG A 175 -24.23 -2.02 0.54
CA ARG A 175 -23.05 -2.03 1.41
C ARG A 175 -21.89 -1.36 0.70
N VAL A 176 -21.66 -1.75 -0.55
CA VAL A 176 -20.61 -1.23 -1.40
C VAL A 176 -20.78 0.28 -1.66
N ALA A 177 -22.00 0.76 -1.90
CA ALA A 177 -22.27 2.18 -2.11
C ALA A 177 -22.13 3.02 -0.82
N VAL A 178 -22.67 2.53 0.30
CA VAL A 178 -22.60 3.21 1.60
C VAL A 178 -21.17 3.21 2.14
N GLY A 179 -20.45 2.09 2.06
CA GLY A 179 -19.05 1.99 2.49
C GLY A 179 -18.13 2.94 1.72
N ARG A 180 -18.42 3.22 0.45
CA ARG A 180 -17.70 4.24 -0.33
C ARG A 180 -18.14 5.66 0.05
N THR A 181 -19.43 5.88 0.29
CA THR A 181 -19.94 7.23 0.53
C THR A 181 -19.64 7.71 1.94
N ALA A 182 -19.80 6.85 2.95
CA ALA A 182 -19.74 7.21 4.36
C ALA A 182 -18.42 7.87 4.80
N PRO A 183 -17.22 7.40 4.38
CA PRO A 183 -15.96 8.07 4.71
C PRO A 183 -15.83 9.47 4.08
N ARG A 184 -16.56 9.75 2.98
CA ARG A 184 -16.53 11.02 2.24
C ARG A 184 -17.51 12.05 2.81
N ILE A 185 -18.47 11.65 3.65
CA ILE A 185 -19.43 12.56 4.26
C ILE A 185 -18.72 13.54 5.20
N SER A 186 -18.79 14.83 4.88
CA SER A 186 -18.08 15.89 5.60
C SER A 186 -18.34 15.87 7.11
N ARG A 187 -17.27 15.72 7.90
CA ARG A 187 -17.31 15.77 9.38
C ARG A 187 -17.69 17.15 9.94
N ARG A 188 -17.63 18.21 9.14
CA ARG A 188 -17.90 19.60 9.56
C ARG A 188 -19.37 19.99 9.50
N ASN A 189 -20.12 19.33 8.63
CA ASN A 189 -21.48 19.73 8.32
C ASN A 189 -22.46 19.02 9.28
N PRO A 190 -23.36 19.73 9.99
CA PRO A 190 -24.40 19.10 10.81
C PRO A 190 -25.26 18.10 10.03
N ALA A 191 -25.56 18.38 8.76
CA ALA A 191 -26.20 17.41 7.84
C ALA A 191 -25.39 16.11 7.71
N GLY A 192 -24.07 16.23 7.64
CA GLY A 192 -23.18 15.06 7.57
C GLY A 192 -23.19 14.22 8.84
N ALA A 193 -23.50 14.80 10.01
CA ALA A 193 -23.57 14.06 11.27
C ALA A 193 -24.73 13.05 11.26
N VAL A 194 -25.91 13.48 10.80
CA VAL A 194 -27.09 12.61 10.68
C VAL A 194 -26.82 11.47 9.69
N LEU A 195 -26.26 11.79 8.52
CA LEU A 195 -25.94 10.77 7.51
C LEU A 195 -24.85 9.79 7.96
N ARG A 196 -23.84 10.25 8.74
CA ARG A 196 -22.84 9.34 9.33
C ARG A 196 -23.43 8.46 10.43
N ALA A 197 -24.30 9.01 11.28
CA ALA A 197 -24.99 8.23 12.30
C ALA A 197 -25.84 7.14 11.63
N TYR A 198 -26.54 7.50 10.56
CA TYR A 198 -27.31 6.55 9.76
C TYR A 198 -26.42 5.52 9.06
N ALA A 199 -25.28 5.91 8.49
CA ALA A 199 -24.31 4.98 7.93
C ALA A 199 -23.81 3.98 9.00
N GLY A 200 -23.51 4.47 10.21
CA GLY A 200 -23.12 3.62 11.33
C GLY A 200 -24.22 2.62 11.74
N PHE A 201 -25.48 3.06 11.75
CA PHE A 201 -26.64 2.20 11.96
C PHE A 201 -26.78 1.15 10.84
N TYR A 202 -26.71 1.58 9.58
CA TYR A 202 -26.76 0.71 8.41
C TYR A 202 -25.69 -0.39 8.49
N ARG A 203 -24.44 -0.04 8.84
CA ARG A 203 -23.34 -1.00 9.01
C ARG A 203 -23.69 -2.11 9.99
N ARG A 204 -24.26 -1.76 11.16
CA ARG A 204 -24.64 -2.75 12.19
C ARG A 204 -25.76 -3.66 11.69
N MET A 205 -26.71 -3.10 10.92
CA MET A 205 -27.81 -3.86 10.33
C MET A 205 -27.34 -4.79 9.21
N ASP A 206 -26.33 -4.38 8.44
CA ASP A 206 -25.77 -5.16 7.33
C ASP A 206 -24.78 -6.23 7.79
N ALA A 207 -24.05 -6.03 8.89
CA ALA A 207 -22.97 -6.92 9.32
C ALA A 207 -23.34 -8.43 9.37
N PRO A 208 -24.51 -8.85 9.89
CA PRO A 208 -24.88 -10.27 9.85
C PRO A 208 -25.11 -10.80 8.44
N PHE A 209 -25.65 -9.98 7.53
CA PHE A 209 -25.77 -10.35 6.12
C PHE A 209 -24.40 -10.42 5.44
N SER A 210 -23.53 -9.44 5.67
CA SER A 210 -22.16 -9.45 5.13
C SER A 210 -21.43 -10.73 5.51
N ARG A 211 -21.44 -11.11 6.80
CA ARG A 211 -20.78 -12.36 7.26
C ARG A 211 -21.36 -13.61 6.61
N ALA A 212 -22.69 -13.72 6.52
CA ALA A 212 -23.33 -14.85 5.86
C ALA A 212 -23.04 -14.90 4.36
N GLN A 213 -22.90 -13.74 3.73
CA GLN A 213 -22.55 -13.59 2.32
C GLN A 213 -21.14 -14.09 2.04
N GLU A 214 -20.16 -13.74 2.89
CA GLU A 214 -18.77 -14.21 2.77
C GLU A 214 -18.68 -15.73 2.81
N LEU A 215 -19.23 -16.35 3.86
CA LEU A 215 -19.19 -17.82 4.02
C LEU A 215 -19.88 -18.56 2.88
N ALA A 216 -20.91 -17.96 2.29
CA ALA A 216 -21.62 -18.58 1.18
C ALA A 216 -20.93 -18.32 -0.17
N ALA A 217 -20.24 -17.19 -0.34
CA ALA A 217 -19.35 -16.96 -1.48
C ALA A 217 -18.16 -17.94 -1.45
N ASP A 218 -17.59 -18.20 -0.27
CA ASP A 218 -16.56 -19.21 -0.05
C ASP A 218 -17.03 -20.60 -0.47
N ARG A 219 -18.26 -20.99 -0.08
CA ARG A 219 -18.84 -22.28 -0.51
C ARG A 219 -19.02 -22.36 -2.01
N ILE A 220 -19.57 -21.33 -2.65
CA ILE A 220 -19.73 -21.31 -4.12
C ILE A 220 -18.37 -21.43 -4.81
N ALA A 221 -17.33 -20.77 -4.28
CA ALA A 221 -15.97 -20.88 -4.80
C ALA A 221 -15.42 -22.30 -4.62
N ALA A 222 -15.60 -22.90 -3.44
CA ALA A 222 -15.16 -24.27 -3.15
C ALA A 222 -15.91 -25.33 -3.98
N ASP A 223 -17.21 -25.16 -4.20
CA ASP A 223 -18.03 -26.05 -5.04
C ASP A 223 -17.58 -26.00 -6.51
N HIS A 224 -17.09 -24.84 -6.97
CA HIS A 224 -16.67 -24.64 -8.36
C HIS A 224 -15.21 -25.00 -8.62
N ALA A 225 -14.30 -24.62 -7.72
CA ALA A 225 -12.86 -24.75 -7.90
C ALA A 225 -12.24 -25.87 -7.05
N GLY A 226 -12.97 -26.44 -6.09
CA GLY A 226 -12.46 -27.40 -5.12
C GLY A 226 -12.14 -26.75 -3.76
N VAL A 227 -12.35 -27.50 -2.67
CA VAL A 227 -12.11 -27.02 -1.29
C VAL A 227 -10.64 -26.65 -1.07
N ALA A 228 -9.70 -27.45 -1.58
CA ALA A 228 -8.27 -27.21 -1.42
C ALA A 228 -7.84 -25.87 -2.05
N ASP A 229 -8.25 -25.61 -3.30
CA ASP A 229 -7.94 -24.37 -4.01
C ASP A 229 -8.64 -23.15 -3.42
N ALA A 230 -9.89 -23.31 -2.93
CA ALA A 230 -10.58 -22.24 -2.22
C ALA A 230 -9.87 -21.86 -0.90
N VAL A 231 -9.45 -22.84 -0.11
CA VAL A 231 -8.68 -22.59 1.13
C VAL A 231 -7.31 -21.98 0.82
N ALA A 232 -6.62 -22.45 -0.22
CA ALA A 232 -5.36 -21.87 -0.66
C ALA A 232 -5.54 -20.41 -1.10
N ALA A 233 -6.56 -20.12 -1.92
CA ALA A 233 -6.90 -18.76 -2.36
C ALA A 233 -7.18 -17.81 -1.20
N LEU A 234 -7.92 -18.27 -0.17
CA LEU A 234 -8.19 -17.49 1.04
C LEU A 234 -6.92 -17.06 1.78
N ARG A 235 -5.86 -17.88 1.75
CA ARG A 235 -4.55 -17.58 2.35
C ARG A 235 -3.64 -16.77 1.42
N ASP A 236 -3.67 -17.09 0.13
CA ASP A 236 -2.81 -16.48 -0.89
C ASP A 236 -3.16 -15.02 -1.14
N MET A 237 -4.45 -14.66 -1.17
CA MET A 237 -4.91 -13.29 -1.44
C MET A 237 -4.30 -12.24 -0.49
N PRO A 238 -4.49 -12.33 0.85
CA PRO A 238 -3.89 -11.36 1.77
C PRO A 238 -2.36 -11.43 1.79
N ALA A 239 -1.77 -12.62 1.59
CA ALA A 239 -0.33 -12.80 1.56
C ALA A 239 0.31 -12.11 0.35
N LEU A 240 -0.27 -12.26 -0.84
CA LEU A 240 0.21 -11.60 -2.06
C LEU A 240 0.05 -10.08 -1.96
N ALA A 241 -1.08 -9.60 -1.41
CA ALA A 241 -1.26 -8.18 -1.13
C ALA A 241 -0.23 -7.64 -0.12
N GLY A 242 0.17 -8.45 0.88
CA GLY A 242 1.25 -8.13 1.80
C GLY A 242 2.62 -8.05 1.13
N MET A 243 2.96 -9.06 0.32
CA MET A 243 4.21 -9.08 -0.44
C MET A 243 4.29 -7.92 -1.43
N GLN A 244 3.17 -7.55 -2.07
CA GLN A 244 3.16 -6.40 -2.95
C GLN A 244 3.39 -5.07 -2.21
N ARG A 245 2.81 -4.89 -1.01
CA ARG A 245 3.08 -3.70 -0.18
C ARG A 245 4.56 -3.61 0.17
N LEU A 246 5.14 -4.71 0.64
CA LEU A 246 6.58 -4.81 0.90
C LEU A 246 7.39 -4.46 -0.35
N PHE A 247 7.03 -5.02 -1.51
CA PHE A 247 7.70 -4.74 -2.78
C PHE A 247 7.66 -3.24 -3.14
N HIS A 248 6.51 -2.59 -2.97
CA HIS A 248 6.40 -1.16 -3.20
C HIS A 248 7.21 -0.34 -2.20
N ALA A 249 7.20 -0.72 -0.92
CA ALA A 249 7.90 0.00 0.14
C ALA A 249 9.43 -0.13 0.04
N GLU A 250 9.94 -1.33 -0.22
CA GLU A 250 11.38 -1.62 -0.20
C GLU A 250 12.09 -1.42 -1.55
N TYR A 251 11.38 -1.56 -2.67
CA TYR A 251 12.02 -1.59 -4.00
C TYR A 251 11.55 -0.47 -4.93
N VAL A 252 10.24 -0.31 -5.11
CA VAL A 252 9.71 0.71 -6.05
C VAL A 252 9.82 2.12 -5.46
N GLY A 253 9.45 2.28 -4.19
CA GLY A 253 9.40 3.57 -3.49
C GLY A 253 10.74 4.31 -3.48
N PRO A 254 11.85 3.69 -3.05
CA PRO A 254 13.16 4.34 -3.01
C PRO A 254 13.62 4.85 -4.38
N GLY A 255 13.53 4.01 -5.43
CA GLY A 255 13.87 4.43 -6.80
C GLY A 255 12.98 5.57 -7.28
N TRP A 256 11.67 5.47 -7.03
CA TRP A 256 10.70 6.49 -7.40
C TRP A 256 10.99 7.86 -6.78
N GLN A 257 11.49 7.86 -5.54
CA GLN A 257 11.85 9.07 -4.81
C GLN A 257 13.20 9.64 -5.28
N ALA A 258 14.14 8.77 -5.67
CA ALA A 258 15.41 9.16 -6.29
C ALA A 258 15.27 9.66 -7.74
N GLY A 259 14.06 9.68 -8.30
CA GLY A 259 13.81 10.15 -9.67
C GLY A 259 13.95 9.08 -10.75
N TYR A 260 13.96 7.80 -10.36
CA TYR A 260 14.10 6.66 -11.25
C TYR A 260 12.87 5.75 -11.20
N VAL A 261 12.62 5.01 -12.27
CA VAL A 261 11.59 3.97 -12.31
C VAL A 261 12.16 2.76 -13.05
N PRO A 262 11.98 1.52 -12.54
CA PRO A 262 12.47 0.35 -13.23
C PRO A 262 11.69 0.13 -14.53
N ASP A 263 12.38 -0.43 -15.54
CA ASP A 263 11.84 -0.77 -16.85
C ASP A 263 10.79 -1.89 -16.83
N ASP A 264 10.81 -2.76 -15.81
CA ASP A 264 9.87 -3.86 -15.61
C ASP A 264 9.44 -4.00 -14.12
N VAL A 265 8.53 -3.13 -13.67
CA VAL A 265 8.01 -3.12 -12.29
C VAL A 265 7.43 -4.48 -11.91
N PHE A 266 6.62 -5.09 -12.79
CA PHE A 266 5.91 -6.33 -12.46
C PHE A 266 6.81 -7.57 -12.49
N GLY A 267 7.85 -7.62 -13.34
CA GLY A 267 8.88 -8.65 -13.23
C GLY A 267 9.70 -8.53 -11.94
N GLY A 268 9.87 -7.31 -11.42
CA GLY A 268 10.47 -7.09 -10.08
C GLY A 268 9.69 -7.79 -8.96
N LEU A 269 8.35 -7.68 -8.98
CA LEU A 269 7.50 -8.39 -8.02
C LEU A 269 7.70 -9.91 -8.09
N LEU A 270 7.82 -10.49 -9.29
CA LEU A 270 8.07 -11.92 -9.45
C LEU A 270 9.42 -12.35 -8.87
N ARG A 271 10.47 -11.53 -9.04
CA ARG A 271 11.78 -11.78 -8.41
C ARG A 271 11.67 -11.78 -6.89
N VAL A 272 10.93 -10.84 -6.29
CA VAL A 272 10.68 -10.80 -4.84
C VAL A 272 9.92 -12.05 -4.37
N LEU A 273 8.86 -12.44 -5.06
CA LEU A 273 8.07 -13.62 -4.69
C LEU A 273 8.90 -14.92 -4.77
N ALA A 274 9.75 -15.04 -5.79
CA ALA A 274 10.65 -16.18 -5.94
C ALA A 274 11.73 -16.21 -4.87
N ALA A 275 12.25 -15.04 -4.48
CA ALA A 275 13.34 -14.93 -3.53
C ALA A 275 12.87 -15.03 -2.06
N ARG A 276 11.62 -14.64 -1.74
CA ARG A 276 11.07 -14.57 -0.37
C ARG A 276 9.95 -15.58 -0.07
N PRO A 277 10.18 -16.90 -0.23
CA PRO A 277 9.14 -17.92 0.00
C PRO A 277 8.78 -18.07 1.49
N VAL A 278 9.71 -17.76 2.40
CA VAL A 278 9.50 -17.87 3.85
C VAL A 278 8.54 -16.77 4.32
N GLU A 279 8.76 -15.52 3.90
CA GLU A 279 7.89 -14.38 4.18
C GLU A 279 6.49 -14.59 3.61
N MET A 280 6.38 -15.09 2.38
CA MET A 280 5.10 -15.46 1.79
C MET A 280 4.37 -16.51 2.63
N SER A 281 5.09 -17.50 3.16
CA SER A 281 4.54 -18.55 4.01
C SER A 281 4.10 -18.03 5.39
N MET A 282 4.87 -17.11 5.98
CA MET A 282 4.50 -16.43 7.22
C MET A 282 3.23 -15.59 7.04
N LEU A 283 3.12 -14.84 5.93
CA LEU A 283 1.92 -14.06 5.63
C LEU A 283 0.68 -14.94 5.39
N ARG A 284 0.83 -16.10 4.75
CA ARG A 284 -0.28 -17.09 4.61
C ARG A 284 -0.77 -17.65 5.93
N ALA A 285 0.11 -17.74 6.93
CA ALA A 285 -0.22 -18.24 8.27
C ALA A 285 -0.79 -17.15 9.19
N THR A 286 -0.71 -15.89 8.80
CA THR A 286 -1.11 -14.74 9.61
C THR A 286 -2.55 -14.32 9.30
N GLU A 287 -3.33 -14.03 10.34
CA GLU A 287 -4.66 -13.44 10.18
C GLU A 287 -4.53 -12.02 9.62
N PRO A 288 -5.17 -11.69 8.47
CA PRO A 288 -5.06 -10.35 7.91
C PRO A 288 -5.70 -9.30 8.82
N GLU A 289 -5.05 -8.16 8.98
CA GLU A 289 -5.65 -7.02 9.68
C GLU A 289 -6.86 -6.49 8.89
N PRO A 290 -7.95 -6.10 9.58
CA PRO A 290 -9.10 -5.49 8.92
C PRO A 290 -8.71 -4.20 8.21
N SER A 291 -9.10 -4.08 6.93
CA SER A 291 -8.82 -2.92 6.08
C SER A 291 -9.51 -1.61 6.53
N GLY A 292 -10.38 -1.69 7.53
CA GLY A 292 -10.95 -0.54 8.24
C GLY A 292 -12.26 -0.85 8.95
N PRO A 293 -12.96 0.16 9.49
CA PRO A 293 -14.21 -0.06 10.23
C PRO A 293 -15.35 -0.67 9.41
N TRP A 294 -15.26 -0.62 8.08
CA TRP A 294 -16.26 -1.19 7.17
C TRP A 294 -15.92 -2.60 6.71
N ASP A 295 -14.76 -3.10 7.13
CA ASP A 295 -14.34 -4.48 6.95
C ASP A 295 -14.99 -5.34 8.04
N THR A 296 -16.09 -6.01 7.68
CA THR A 296 -16.88 -6.85 8.59
C THR A 296 -16.80 -8.33 8.22
N HIS A 297 -15.75 -8.73 7.52
CA HIS A 297 -15.57 -10.12 7.07
C HIS A 297 -15.34 -11.03 8.30
N PRO A 298 -15.77 -12.30 8.24
CA PRO A 298 -15.39 -13.29 9.23
C PRO A 298 -13.87 -13.52 9.22
N PRO A 299 -13.25 -13.83 10.38
CA PRO A 299 -11.83 -14.21 10.42
C PRO A 299 -11.51 -15.37 9.49
N LEU A 300 -10.28 -15.43 8.98
CA LEU A 300 -9.80 -16.46 8.06
C LEU A 300 -10.02 -17.86 8.63
N ALA A 301 -9.73 -18.06 9.92
CA ALA A 301 -9.95 -19.34 10.59
C ALA A 301 -11.43 -19.81 10.54
N GLU A 302 -12.38 -18.89 10.68
CA GLU A 302 -13.82 -19.20 10.58
C GLU A 302 -14.21 -19.57 9.15
N ARG A 303 -13.68 -18.86 8.16
CA ARG A 303 -13.93 -19.11 6.74
C ARG A 303 -13.39 -20.48 6.30
N VAL A 304 -12.15 -20.80 6.69
CA VAL A 304 -11.55 -22.11 6.41
C VAL A 304 -12.34 -23.23 7.08
N ALA A 305 -12.69 -23.08 8.37
CA ALA A 305 -13.48 -24.07 9.10
C ALA A 305 -14.88 -24.29 8.50
N ALA A 306 -15.46 -23.29 7.82
CA ALA A 306 -16.75 -23.42 7.15
C ALA A 306 -16.69 -24.21 5.82
N LEU A 307 -15.49 -24.42 5.28
CA LEU A 307 -15.25 -25.20 4.06
C LEU A 307 -14.74 -26.61 4.33
N THR A 308 -14.01 -26.81 5.43
CA THR A 308 -13.50 -28.13 5.80
C THR A 308 -14.61 -28.98 6.42
N PRO A 309 -14.92 -30.18 5.88
CA PRO A 309 -15.88 -31.09 6.50
C PRO A 309 -15.45 -31.40 7.94
N ARG A 310 -16.35 -31.28 8.91
CA ARG A 310 -16.07 -31.82 10.25
C ARG A 310 -16.05 -33.34 10.13
N PRO A 311 -15.06 -34.05 10.71
CA PRO A 311 -15.16 -35.50 10.81
C PRO A 311 -16.47 -35.83 11.52
N SER A 312 -17.32 -36.60 10.84
CA SER A 312 -18.55 -37.11 11.46
C SER A 312 -18.11 -37.91 12.68
N PRO A 313 -18.70 -37.72 13.88
CA PRO A 313 -18.51 -38.70 14.93
C PRO A 313 -18.99 -40.03 14.33
N ALA A 314 -18.06 -40.97 14.19
CA ALA A 314 -18.38 -42.32 13.75
C ALA A 314 -19.53 -42.79 14.65
N SER A 315 -20.64 -43.17 14.01
CA SER A 315 -21.72 -43.89 14.67
C SER A 315 -21.12 -45.16 15.25
N SER A 316 -20.80 -45.13 16.55
CA SER A 316 -20.55 -46.31 17.35
C SER A 316 -21.88 -47.03 17.52
N ASP A 317 -22.33 -47.67 16.46
CA ASP A 317 -23.52 -48.51 16.43
C ASP A 317 -23.18 -49.79 15.69
N THR A 318 -22.36 -50.62 16.35
CA THR A 318 -22.32 -52.08 16.17
C THR A 318 -21.55 -52.70 17.33
N ALA A 319 -22.14 -52.63 18.54
CA ALA A 319 -21.88 -53.63 19.56
C ALA A 319 -22.77 -54.85 19.27
N SER A 320 -22.34 -55.69 18.32
CA SER A 320 -22.80 -57.07 18.25
C SER A 320 -21.81 -57.91 19.03
N ALA A 321 -22.23 -58.35 20.22
CA ALA A 321 -21.57 -59.41 20.95
C ALA A 321 -21.46 -60.66 20.08
N PRO A 322 -20.40 -61.46 20.29
CA PRO A 322 -20.68 -62.81 20.74
C PRO A 322 -19.87 -63.20 21.99
N SER A 323 -20.62 -63.80 22.91
CA SER A 323 -20.27 -64.92 23.79
C SER A 323 -18.81 -65.37 23.89
N SER A 324 -18.31 -65.28 25.12
CA SER A 324 -17.31 -66.18 25.69
C SER A 324 -17.74 -67.65 25.58
N ASP A 325 -16.87 -68.51 25.06
CA ASP A 325 -16.64 -69.83 25.66
C ASP A 325 -15.32 -70.48 25.22
N THR A 326 -14.71 -71.20 26.16
CA THR A 326 -13.69 -72.26 26.04
C THR A 326 -12.23 -71.94 25.68
N ALA A 327 -11.45 -71.73 26.75
CA ALA A 327 -10.30 -72.51 27.23
C ALA A 327 -9.48 -73.41 26.26
N SER A 328 -8.15 -73.25 26.31
CA SER A 328 -7.11 -74.29 26.51
C SER A 328 -5.79 -73.77 25.90
N ASP A 329 -4.79 -73.32 26.66
CA ASP A 329 -3.81 -74.03 27.52
C ASP A 329 -2.42 -74.11 26.84
N ALA A 330 -1.40 -74.00 27.67
CA ALA A 330 0.01 -74.35 27.48
C ALA A 330 0.93 -73.45 26.61
N ALA A 331 1.72 -72.64 27.32
CA ALA A 331 3.10 -72.29 26.99
C ALA A 331 4.04 -73.51 27.26
N PRO A 332 5.40 -73.43 27.24
CA PRO A 332 6.34 -72.46 26.65
C PRO A 332 7.54 -73.20 25.95
N ALA A 333 8.63 -72.46 25.71
CA ALA A 333 10.03 -72.92 25.55
C ALA A 333 10.53 -73.17 24.11
N SER A 334 11.77 -72.88 23.72
CA SER A 334 12.90 -72.06 24.22
C SER A 334 14.06 -72.29 23.25
N ALA A 335 14.89 -71.26 23.02
CA ALA A 335 16.28 -71.32 22.51
C ALA A 335 16.43 -71.78 21.03
N SER A 336 17.40 -71.35 20.22
CA SER A 336 18.73 -70.76 20.46
C SER A 336 19.26 -70.16 19.14
N GLU A 337 20.30 -69.31 19.24
CA GLU A 337 21.43 -69.20 18.29
C GLU A 337 21.28 -68.36 16.99
N GLU A 338 21.89 -67.17 17.03
CA GLU A 338 22.70 -66.56 15.95
C GLU A 338 23.88 -67.49 15.54
N PRO A 339 24.67 -67.30 14.44
CA PRO A 339 24.89 -66.05 13.69
C PRO A 339 25.19 -66.14 12.16
N SER A 340 25.31 -64.94 11.57
CA SER A 340 26.28 -64.54 10.53
C SER A 340 26.02 -64.78 9.02
N ALA A 341 26.33 -63.69 8.31
CA ALA A 341 27.02 -63.59 7.01
C ALA A 341 26.23 -63.83 5.70
N SER A 342 25.83 -62.69 5.11
CA SER A 342 26.15 -62.24 3.74
C SER A 342 26.20 -63.27 2.59
N GLU A 343 25.28 -63.17 1.63
CA GLU A 343 25.49 -62.53 0.30
C GLU A 343 24.27 -62.72 -0.60
N ASP A 344 24.17 -61.83 -1.59
CA ASP A 344 23.07 -61.54 -2.51
C ASP A 344 22.51 -62.72 -3.33
N VAL A 345 21.25 -62.58 -3.79
CA VAL A 345 20.83 -62.52 -5.21
C VAL A 345 19.33 -62.88 -5.37
N SER A 346 18.55 -61.89 -5.81
CA SER A 346 17.37 -61.94 -6.73
C SER A 346 16.12 -62.79 -6.41
N GLY A 347 14.95 -62.13 -6.33
CA GLY A 347 13.64 -62.76 -6.56
C GLY A 347 12.43 -62.01 -5.95
N GLU A 348 11.63 -61.38 -6.81
CA GLU A 348 10.34 -60.68 -6.59
C GLU A 348 9.13 -61.66 -6.67
N PRO A 349 7.81 -61.37 -6.38
CA PRO A 349 7.03 -60.39 -5.57
C PRO A 349 6.00 -61.09 -4.60
N PRO A 350 4.95 -60.44 -3.99
CA PRO A 350 3.71 -60.00 -4.69
C PRO A 350 3.18 -58.60 -4.30
N SER A 351 2.20 -58.17 -5.09
CA SER A 351 1.60 -56.86 -5.29
C SER A 351 0.55 -56.37 -4.26
N SER A 352 0.39 -55.04 -4.27
CA SER A 352 -0.79 -54.19 -4.05
C SER A 352 -1.30 -53.91 -2.64
N GLU A 353 -1.27 -52.63 -2.25
CA GLU A 353 -2.49 -51.85 -1.99
C GLU A 353 -2.26 -50.35 -2.22
N ALA A 354 -3.28 -49.69 -2.76
CA ALA A 354 -3.26 -48.45 -3.53
C ALA A 354 -2.84 -47.19 -2.76
N ALA A 355 -1.89 -46.45 -3.32
CA ALA A 355 -1.74 -45.03 -3.07
C ALA A 355 -2.68 -44.27 -4.03
N ASP A 356 -3.43 -43.31 -3.48
CA ASP A 356 -4.26 -42.39 -4.24
C ASP A 356 -3.43 -41.68 -5.32
N GLU A 357 -3.73 -41.99 -6.58
CA GLU A 357 -3.16 -41.31 -7.75
C GLU A 357 -3.59 -39.84 -7.74
N GLU A 358 -2.65 -38.99 -7.37
CA GLU A 358 -2.71 -37.55 -7.59
C GLU A 358 -2.80 -37.31 -9.10
N LYS A 359 -3.99 -36.91 -9.55
CA LYS A 359 -4.33 -36.67 -10.96
C LYS A 359 -3.29 -35.70 -11.57
N PRO A 360 -2.65 -36.04 -12.72
CA PRO A 360 -1.63 -35.18 -13.31
C PRO A 360 -2.22 -33.81 -13.66
N ALA A 361 -1.48 -32.74 -13.33
CA ALA A 361 -1.82 -31.37 -13.64
C ALA A 361 -2.11 -31.23 -15.14
N GLU A 362 -3.29 -30.71 -15.49
CA GLU A 362 -3.61 -30.33 -16.87
C GLU A 362 -2.55 -29.33 -17.37
N PRO A 363 -2.17 -29.38 -18.66
CA PRO A 363 -1.09 -28.56 -19.21
C PRO A 363 -1.35 -27.08 -18.93
N ASP A 364 -0.31 -26.35 -18.49
CA ASP A 364 -0.32 -24.92 -18.14
C ASP A 364 -1.21 -24.12 -19.11
N GLU A 365 -2.45 -23.87 -18.69
CA GLU A 365 -3.39 -23.12 -19.48
C GLU A 365 -3.00 -21.65 -19.39
N GLU A 366 -2.28 -21.15 -20.41
CA GLU A 366 -1.98 -19.72 -20.51
C GLU A 366 -3.29 -18.92 -20.60
N LEU A 367 -3.74 -18.39 -19.45
CA LEU A 367 -5.03 -17.70 -19.35
C LEU A 367 -5.06 -16.40 -20.16
N VAL A 368 -3.93 -15.70 -20.17
CA VAL A 368 -3.72 -14.45 -20.88
C VAL A 368 -2.50 -14.60 -21.77
N PRO A 369 -2.67 -14.64 -23.10
CA PRO A 369 -1.56 -14.63 -24.05
C PRO A 369 -0.63 -13.43 -23.83
N ASP A 370 0.68 -13.68 -23.80
CA ASP A 370 1.72 -12.64 -23.62
C ASP A 370 1.46 -11.74 -22.39
N LEU A 371 1.33 -12.39 -21.23
CA LEU A 371 1.22 -11.73 -19.94
C LEU A 371 2.33 -10.67 -19.70
N PRO A 372 3.60 -10.88 -20.14
CA PRO A 372 4.63 -9.83 -20.06
C PRO A 372 4.29 -8.56 -20.84
N ALA A 373 3.74 -8.64 -22.05
CA ALA A 373 3.30 -7.46 -22.80
C ALA A 373 2.16 -6.72 -22.10
N LEU A 374 1.20 -7.47 -21.54
CA LEU A 374 0.16 -6.87 -20.71
C LEU A 374 0.75 -6.14 -19.49
N GLY A 375 1.78 -6.71 -18.86
CA GLY A 375 2.53 -6.08 -17.78
C GLY A 375 3.18 -4.75 -18.17
N ARG A 376 3.84 -4.69 -19.33
CA ARG A 376 4.41 -3.44 -19.85
C ARG A 376 3.33 -2.39 -20.15
N ALA A 377 2.21 -2.81 -20.75
CA ALA A 377 1.07 -1.92 -21.02
C ALA A 377 0.45 -1.39 -19.72
N LEU A 378 0.35 -2.23 -18.69
CA LEU A 378 -0.14 -1.83 -17.38
C LEU A 378 0.83 -0.88 -16.67
N GLN A 379 2.13 -1.12 -16.76
CA GLN A 379 3.14 -0.22 -16.18
C GLN A 379 3.04 1.19 -16.78
N ALA A 380 2.81 1.31 -18.10
CA ALA A 380 2.68 2.61 -18.75
C ALA A 380 1.52 3.46 -18.17
N VAL A 381 0.45 2.83 -17.65
CA VAL A 381 -0.70 3.52 -17.06
C VAL A 381 -0.66 3.60 -15.53
N ALA A 382 -0.09 2.61 -14.86
CA ALA A 382 -0.05 2.52 -13.40
C ALA A 382 1.22 3.18 -12.81
N PHE A 383 2.35 3.09 -13.50
CA PHE A 383 3.65 3.66 -13.11
C PHE A 383 4.23 4.54 -14.24
N PRO A 384 3.49 5.57 -14.71
CA PRO A 384 4.01 6.46 -15.74
C PRO A 384 5.27 7.19 -15.24
N PRO A 385 6.37 7.27 -16.03
CA PRO A 385 7.64 7.85 -15.58
C PRO A 385 7.50 9.29 -15.05
N ARG A 386 6.59 10.08 -15.63
CA ARG A 386 6.19 11.41 -15.12
C ARG A 386 7.34 12.42 -14.91
N GLY A 387 8.46 12.27 -15.62
CA GLY A 387 9.67 13.10 -15.47
C GLY A 387 10.89 12.31 -14.95
N ARG A 388 10.67 11.06 -14.51
CA ARG A 388 11.72 10.13 -14.08
C ARG A 388 12.44 9.46 -15.24
N THR A 389 13.66 9.04 -14.96
CA THR A 389 14.45 8.21 -15.87
C THR A 389 14.05 6.76 -15.70
N VAL A 390 13.73 6.09 -16.81
CA VAL A 390 13.49 4.64 -16.83
C VAL A 390 14.85 3.95 -16.91
N VAL A 391 15.12 3.03 -15.99
CA VAL A 391 16.40 2.33 -15.85
C VAL A 391 16.17 0.85 -15.55
N SER A 392 17.22 0.03 -15.61
CA SER A 392 17.12 -1.37 -15.16
C SER A 392 16.87 -1.45 -13.64
N TRP A 393 16.45 -2.63 -13.16
CA TRP A 393 16.31 -2.84 -11.71
C TRP A 393 17.62 -2.63 -10.94
N ASP A 394 18.74 -3.12 -11.47
CA ASP A 394 20.04 -2.98 -10.81
C ASP A 394 20.43 -1.51 -10.69
N GLU A 395 20.27 -0.73 -11.75
CA GLU A 395 20.49 0.71 -11.71
C GLU A 395 19.51 1.41 -10.77
N CYS A 396 18.22 1.09 -10.83
CA CYS A 396 17.20 1.71 -9.99
C CYS A 396 17.51 1.53 -8.50
N LEU A 397 17.89 0.32 -8.10
CA LEU A 397 18.27 0.01 -6.72
C LEU A 397 19.61 0.66 -6.35
N SER A 398 20.59 0.67 -7.26
CA SER A 398 21.88 1.33 -7.03
C SER A 398 21.71 2.83 -6.80
N PHE A 399 20.92 3.51 -7.65
CA PHE A 399 20.66 4.94 -7.50
C PHE A 399 19.88 5.23 -6.21
N ALA A 400 18.86 4.43 -5.90
CA ALA A 400 18.08 4.60 -4.69
C ALA A 400 18.95 4.49 -3.43
N ARG A 401 19.78 3.44 -3.33
CA ARG A 401 20.65 3.21 -2.17
C ARG A 401 21.76 4.23 -2.05
N THR A 402 22.35 4.63 -3.17
CA THR A 402 23.36 5.70 -3.18
C THR A 402 22.74 7.01 -2.70
N THR A 403 21.56 7.37 -3.19
CA THR A 403 20.84 8.59 -2.75
C THR A 403 20.52 8.56 -1.25
N GLU A 404 20.12 7.40 -0.71
CA GLU A 404 19.87 7.21 0.71
C GLU A 404 21.13 7.43 1.55
N MET A 405 22.26 6.82 1.16
CA MET A 405 23.57 7.02 1.79
C MET A 405 24.04 8.47 1.71
N GLU A 406 23.85 9.13 0.57
CA GLU A 406 24.24 10.53 0.38
C GLU A 406 23.50 11.46 1.33
N ARG A 407 22.19 11.26 1.51
CA ARG A 407 21.36 12.03 2.44
C ARG A 407 21.80 11.85 3.90
N GLU A 408 22.13 10.60 4.28
CA GLU A 408 22.64 10.31 5.62
C GLU A 408 24.01 10.95 5.86
N ALA A 409 24.91 10.84 4.88
CA ALA A 409 26.23 11.46 4.92
C ALA A 409 26.13 12.99 5.01
N GLU A 410 25.28 13.63 4.21
CA GLU A 410 25.07 15.07 4.22
C GLU A 410 24.58 15.55 5.59
N ALA A 411 23.61 14.86 6.19
CA ALA A 411 23.10 15.19 7.51
C ALA A 411 24.19 15.10 8.60
N ALA A 412 25.01 14.04 8.56
CA ALA A 412 26.11 13.83 9.49
C ALA A 412 27.23 14.87 9.30
N LEU A 413 27.66 15.11 8.06
CA LEU A 413 28.67 16.12 7.71
C LEU A 413 28.24 17.53 8.10
N ALA A 414 26.97 17.88 7.92
CA ALA A 414 26.42 19.15 8.35
C ALA A 414 26.44 19.31 9.88
N ALA A 415 26.17 18.23 10.63
CA ALA A 415 26.27 18.23 12.09
C ALA A 415 27.72 18.42 12.56
N ILE A 416 28.66 17.68 11.98
CA ILE A 416 30.10 17.80 12.30
C ILE A 416 30.64 19.17 11.90
N SER A 417 30.22 19.72 10.76
CA SER A 417 30.66 21.05 10.31
C SER A 417 30.27 22.14 11.32
N ARG A 418 29.03 22.08 11.84
CA ARG A 418 28.57 23.02 12.89
C ARG A 418 29.33 22.84 14.21
N ALA A 419 29.62 21.61 14.60
CA ALA A 419 30.30 21.33 15.87
C ALA A 419 31.81 21.63 15.84
N SER A 420 32.44 21.55 14.67
CA SER A 420 33.87 21.80 14.48
C SER A 420 34.22 23.22 14.07
N ASP A 421 33.21 24.05 13.78
CA ASP A 421 33.33 25.40 13.20
C ASP A 421 34.21 25.42 11.93
N ALA A 422 34.09 24.36 11.12
CA ALA A 422 34.82 24.17 9.88
C ALA A 422 33.94 23.49 8.84
N ALA A 423 34.08 23.84 7.56
CA ALA A 423 33.33 23.18 6.50
C ALA A 423 33.89 21.77 6.27
N VAL A 424 33.05 20.74 6.39
CA VAL A 424 33.40 19.33 6.15
C VAL A 424 32.54 18.76 5.04
N PRO A 425 32.89 19.03 3.78
CA PRO A 425 32.00 18.70 2.67
C PRO A 425 32.14 17.28 2.09
N ASP A 426 33.23 16.57 2.38
CA ASP A 426 33.58 15.30 1.75
C ASP A 426 34.49 14.46 2.66
N ALA A 427 34.85 13.27 2.18
CA ALA A 427 35.64 12.31 2.95
C ALA A 427 37.07 12.81 3.22
N ALA A 428 37.67 13.52 2.25
CA ALA A 428 39.01 14.08 2.41
C ALA A 428 39.09 15.05 3.60
N HIS A 429 38.14 15.99 3.71
CA HIS A 429 38.08 16.93 4.82
C HIS A 429 37.77 16.24 6.15
N LEU A 430 36.94 15.19 6.15
CA LEU A 430 36.64 14.43 7.34
C LEU A 430 37.89 13.70 7.87
N LEU A 431 38.69 13.09 6.98
CA LEU A 431 39.96 12.46 7.33
C LEU A 431 40.99 13.48 7.83
N THR A 432 40.99 14.72 7.32
CA THR A 432 41.84 15.80 7.87
C THR A 432 41.46 16.10 9.31
N LEU A 433 40.16 16.17 9.63
CA LEU A 433 39.72 16.36 11.02
C LEU A 433 40.11 15.19 11.95
N VAL A 434 40.20 13.96 11.43
CA VAL A 434 40.72 12.84 12.21
C VAL A 434 42.21 13.01 12.49
N ALA A 435 43.01 13.29 11.47
CA ALA A 435 44.45 13.50 11.61
C ALA A 435 44.78 14.63 12.60
N ASP A 436 43.96 15.69 12.62
CA ASP A 436 44.08 16.80 13.57
C ASP A 436 43.57 16.47 14.99
N GLY A 437 42.99 15.29 15.22
CA GLY A 437 42.34 14.89 16.47
C GLY A 437 41.04 15.64 16.79
N ARG A 438 40.52 16.42 15.83
CA ARG A 438 39.37 17.33 16.02
C ARG A 438 38.03 16.64 15.82
N LEU A 439 37.96 15.55 15.03
CA LEU A 439 36.70 14.86 14.76
C LEU A 439 36.06 14.29 16.03
N ARG A 440 36.86 13.69 16.93
CA ARG A 440 36.35 13.12 18.20
C ARG A 440 35.76 14.21 19.10
N ALA A 441 36.39 15.38 19.17
CA ALA A 441 35.88 16.51 19.92
C ALA A 441 34.56 17.04 19.32
N ALA A 442 34.49 17.18 17.99
CA ALA A 442 33.28 17.60 17.29
C ALA A 442 32.13 16.59 17.50
N ALA A 443 32.39 15.29 17.36
CA ALA A 443 31.39 14.25 17.60
C ALA A 443 30.89 14.25 19.05
N GLY A 444 31.77 14.43 20.04
CA GLY A 444 31.38 14.56 21.44
C GLY A 444 30.51 15.80 21.71
N ALA A 445 30.74 16.90 21.00
CA ALA A 445 29.88 18.09 21.09
C ALA A 445 28.50 17.89 20.46
N VAL A 446 28.40 17.07 19.40
CA VAL A 446 27.10 16.69 18.80
C VAL A 446 26.33 15.74 19.72
N PHE A 447 27.03 14.85 20.44
CA PHE A 447 26.43 13.81 21.29
C PHE A 447 26.96 13.87 22.74
N PRO A 448 26.56 14.87 23.54
CA PRO A 448 27.16 15.15 24.85
C PRO A 448 26.95 14.05 25.90
N ASP A 449 25.88 13.26 25.78
CA ASP A 449 25.50 12.22 26.76
C ASP A 449 25.95 10.80 26.33
N THR A 450 26.77 10.68 25.28
CA THR A 450 27.20 9.39 24.70
C THR A 450 28.57 8.99 25.20
N SER A 451 28.79 7.68 25.41
CA SER A 451 30.09 7.20 25.91
C SER A 451 31.21 7.38 24.86
N PRO A 452 32.49 7.49 25.27
CA PRO A 452 33.61 7.59 24.32
C PRO A 452 33.70 6.41 23.33
N GLU A 453 33.32 5.22 23.76
CA GLU A 453 33.28 4.00 22.94
C GLU A 453 32.20 4.11 21.86
N GLU A 454 30.99 4.53 22.23
CA GLU A 454 29.88 4.75 21.29
C GLU A 454 30.17 5.92 20.34
N ILE A 455 30.83 6.99 20.80
CA ILE A 455 31.30 8.08 19.91
C ILE A 455 32.29 7.53 18.89
N THR A 456 33.20 6.66 19.31
CA THR A 456 34.18 6.04 18.41
C THR A 456 33.49 5.13 17.38
N ALA A 457 32.52 4.33 17.81
CA ALA A 457 31.70 3.52 16.90
C ALA A 457 30.98 4.38 15.85
N ARG A 458 30.34 5.48 16.27
CA ARG A 458 29.68 6.44 15.35
C ARG A 458 30.64 7.10 14.36
N ILE A 459 31.88 7.38 14.77
CA ILE A 459 32.92 7.91 13.89
C ILE A 459 33.30 6.86 12.85
N VAL A 460 33.50 5.61 13.27
CA VAL A 460 33.81 4.49 12.36
C VAL A 460 32.67 4.28 11.36
N ASP A 461 31.42 4.32 11.82
CA ASP A 461 30.25 4.20 10.93
C ASP A 461 30.19 5.33 9.90
N LEU A 462 30.40 6.58 10.33
CA LEU A 462 30.44 7.73 9.42
C LEU A 462 31.60 7.62 8.41
N LEU A 463 32.79 7.23 8.86
CA LEU A 463 33.93 7.01 7.96
C LEU A 463 33.62 5.88 6.98
N GLY A 464 33.03 4.77 7.43
CA GLY A 464 32.61 3.66 6.57
C GLY A 464 31.63 4.10 5.49
N LEU A 465 30.61 4.89 5.87
CA LEU A 465 29.65 5.49 4.94
C LEU A 465 30.35 6.39 3.91
N MET A 466 31.26 7.26 4.34
CA MET A 466 31.99 8.18 3.47
C MET A 466 32.95 7.45 2.52
N LEU A 467 33.65 6.42 2.99
CA LEU A 467 34.52 5.58 2.16
C LEU A 467 33.73 4.80 1.12
N ALA A 468 32.55 4.27 1.48
CA ALA A 468 31.66 3.59 0.54
C ALA A 468 31.17 4.55 -0.56
N LEU A 469 30.78 5.78 -0.22
CA LEU A 469 30.40 6.81 -1.21
C LEU A 469 31.57 7.19 -2.11
N ALA A 470 32.77 7.38 -1.56
CA ALA A 470 33.98 7.67 -2.34
C ALA A 470 34.32 6.53 -3.32
N ALA A 471 34.11 5.28 -2.91
CA ALA A 471 34.32 4.10 -3.74
C ALA A 471 33.31 4.03 -4.90
N LEU A 472 32.03 4.28 -4.62
CA LEU A 472 30.96 4.29 -5.61
C LEU A 472 31.14 5.43 -6.62
N ARG A 473 31.49 6.64 -6.16
CA ARG A 473 31.72 7.81 -7.03
C ARG A 473 33.00 7.69 -7.87
N GLY A 474 34.05 7.10 -7.30
CA GLY A 474 35.29 6.80 -8.03
C GLY A 474 35.15 5.66 -9.04
N GLY A 475 34.01 4.96 -9.07
CA GLY A 475 33.77 3.84 -9.98
C GLY A 475 34.57 2.59 -9.63
N VAL A 476 35.13 2.51 -8.42
CA VAL A 476 35.87 1.33 -7.92
C VAL A 476 34.96 0.33 -7.23
N ALA A 477 33.76 0.77 -6.84
CA ALA A 477 32.73 -0.07 -6.24
C ALA A 477 31.42 -0.06 -7.03
N ARG A 478 30.63 -1.10 -6.83
CA ARG A 478 29.25 -1.21 -7.29
C ARG A 478 28.39 -1.86 -6.22
N TRP A 479 27.09 -1.68 -6.34
CA TRP A 479 26.15 -2.44 -5.52
C TRP A 479 26.03 -3.88 -6.02
N ARG A 480 26.01 -4.82 -5.07
CA ARG A 480 25.50 -6.17 -5.24
C ARG A 480 24.15 -6.23 -4.55
N HIS A 481 23.10 -6.27 -5.35
CA HIS A 481 21.73 -6.30 -4.85
C HIS A 481 21.34 -7.68 -4.36
N SER A 482 20.46 -7.69 -3.36
CA SER A 482 19.80 -8.89 -2.86
C SER A 482 18.30 -8.66 -2.81
N TRP A 483 17.54 -9.66 -3.26
CA TRP A 483 16.08 -9.67 -3.16
C TRP A 483 15.58 -10.20 -1.80
N THR A 484 16.49 -10.69 -0.95
CA THR A 484 16.18 -11.26 0.39
C THR A 484 16.90 -10.56 1.53
N GLY A 485 17.98 -9.85 1.26
CA GLY A 485 18.85 -9.26 2.28
C GLY A 485 19.29 -7.83 1.97
N ALA A 486 20.23 -7.33 2.76
CA ALA A 486 20.82 -6.03 2.53
C ALA A 486 21.64 -6.03 1.22
N ALA A 487 21.59 -4.92 0.50
CA ALA A 487 22.51 -4.69 -0.62
C ALA A 487 23.91 -4.44 -0.05
N GLU A 488 24.93 -4.90 -0.77
CA GLU A 488 26.32 -4.77 -0.34
C GLU A 488 27.11 -3.93 -1.34
N VAL A 489 28.00 -3.09 -0.84
CA VAL A 489 28.98 -2.38 -1.66
C VAL A 489 30.19 -3.28 -1.85
N VAL A 490 30.43 -3.70 -3.08
CA VAL A 490 31.55 -4.58 -3.46
C VAL A 490 32.41 -3.89 -4.51
N ALA A 491 33.65 -4.34 -4.68
CA ALA A 491 34.48 -3.90 -5.80
C ALA A 491 33.81 -4.22 -7.15
N VAL A 492 34.20 -3.54 -8.23
CA VAL A 492 33.63 -3.78 -9.57
C VAL A 492 33.74 -5.25 -9.99
N ASP A 493 34.86 -5.90 -9.66
CA ASP A 493 35.12 -7.33 -9.90
C ASP A 493 34.36 -8.28 -8.94
N GLY A 494 33.67 -7.74 -7.94
CA GLY A 494 32.89 -8.47 -6.94
C GLY A 494 33.66 -8.82 -5.66
N ALA A 495 34.93 -8.43 -5.52
CA ALA A 495 35.71 -8.62 -4.30
C ALA A 495 35.18 -7.77 -3.14
N ASN A 496 35.47 -8.19 -1.90
CA ASN A 496 35.17 -7.40 -0.71
C ASN A 496 36.19 -6.26 -0.56
N LEU A 497 35.70 -5.04 -0.34
CA LEU A 497 36.52 -3.84 -0.14
C LEU A 497 37.01 -3.66 1.32
N ASN A 498 36.52 -4.47 2.27
CA ASN A 498 36.85 -4.40 3.70
C ASN A 498 36.70 -2.99 4.28
N LEU A 499 35.67 -2.25 3.85
CA LEU A 499 35.46 -0.84 4.21
C LEU A 499 35.35 -0.62 5.73
N ALA A 500 34.83 -1.59 6.47
CA ALA A 500 34.74 -1.51 7.93
C ALA A 500 36.12 -1.51 8.61
N GLU A 501 37.05 -2.34 8.15
CA GLU A 501 38.43 -2.36 8.67
C GLU A 501 39.18 -1.08 8.29
N LEU A 502 39.01 -0.64 7.04
CA LEU A 502 39.58 0.63 6.56
C LEU A 502 39.04 1.83 7.33
N ALA A 503 37.74 1.85 7.66
CA ALA A 503 37.12 2.91 8.45
C ALA A 503 37.60 2.89 9.91
N ALA A 504 37.75 1.70 10.51
CA ALA A 504 38.29 1.56 11.86
C ALA A 504 39.74 2.05 11.95
N ALA A 505 40.58 1.71 10.98
CA ALA A 505 41.93 2.25 10.87
C ALA A 505 41.90 3.76 10.63
N ALA A 506 41.08 4.25 9.69
CA ALA A 506 40.95 5.67 9.39
C ALA A 506 40.41 6.52 10.56
N ALA A 507 39.87 5.92 11.62
CA ALA A 507 39.44 6.62 12.82
C ALA A 507 40.60 6.91 13.80
N ASP A 508 41.75 6.26 13.63
CA ASP A 508 42.95 6.47 14.41
C ASP A 508 43.86 7.53 13.75
N PRO A 509 44.12 8.67 14.42
CA PRO A 509 44.99 9.73 13.89
C PRO A 509 46.37 9.23 13.45
N GLU A 510 46.93 8.19 14.09
CA GLU A 510 48.26 7.66 13.74
C GLU A 510 48.27 6.92 12.41
N THR A 511 47.16 6.30 12.02
CA THR A 511 47.08 5.48 10.80
C THR A 511 46.28 6.13 9.66
N THR A 512 45.57 7.23 9.95
CA THR A 512 44.71 7.95 9.00
C THR A 512 45.41 8.36 7.69
N GLU A 513 46.64 8.89 7.77
CA GLU A 513 47.38 9.31 6.56
C GLU A 513 47.82 8.13 5.68
N ALA A 514 48.17 7.00 6.31
CA ALA A 514 48.50 5.77 5.59
C ALA A 514 47.26 5.23 4.87
N VAL A 515 46.10 5.24 5.53
CA VAL A 515 44.82 4.84 4.93
C VAL A 515 44.42 5.78 3.79
N ARG A 516 44.57 7.10 3.94
CA ARG A 516 44.29 8.07 2.87
C ARG A 516 45.14 7.82 1.62
N THR A 517 46.43 7.52 1.81
CA THR A 517 47.35 7.19 0.72
C THR A 517 46.90 5.92 0.00
N TYR A 518 46.63 4.85 0.75
CA TYR A 518 46.13 3.59 0.20
C TYR A 518 44.84 3.76 -0.61
N LEU A 519 43.85 4.49 -0.07
CA LEU A 519 42.56 4.71 -0.75
C LEU A 519 42.74 5.44 -2.08
N THR A 520 43.59 6.48 -2.10
CA THR A 520 43.85 7.27 -3.32
C THR A 520 44.57 6.45 -4.38
N GLU A 521 45.57 5.65 -3.99
CA GLU A 521 46.29 4.73 -4.90
C GLU A 521 45.37 3.65 -5.50
N ASN A 522 44.32 3.26 -4.76
CA ASN A 522 43.33 2.28 -5.20
C ASN A 522 42.09 2.93 -5.86
N GLY A 523 42.17 4.21 -6.23
CA GLY A 523 41.16 4.88 -7.06
C GLY A 523 39.90 5.38 -6.34
N PHE A 524 39.91 5.45 -5.00
CA PHE A 524 38.83 6.08 -4.26
C PHE A 524 38.86 7.59 -4.47
N ASP A 525 37.74 8.17 -4.90
CA ASP A 525 37.63 9.62 -5.03
C ASP A 525 37.12 10.24 -3.72
N LEU A 526 38.05 10.56 -2.82
CA LEU A 526 37.76 11.11 -1.49
C LEU A 526 37.22 12.56 -1.54
N ALA A 527 37.41 13.25 -2.66
CA ALA A 527 36.94 14.62 -2.88
C ALA A 527 35.66 14.68 -3.73
N ALA A 528 35.23 13.55 -4.31
CA ALA A 528 33.98 13.48 -5.05
C ALA A 528 32.81 13.86 -4.16
N ARG A 529 32.04 14.84 -4.62
CA ARG A 529 30.79 15.28 -4.00
C ARG A 529 29.62 14.69 -4.77
N ALA A 530 28.44 14.66 -4.14
CA ALA A 530 27.21 14.32 -4.84
C ALA A 530 27.06 15.24 -6.06
N ASP A 531 26.68 14.70 -7.21
CA ASP A 531 26.55 15.49 -8.44
C ASP A 531 25.41 16.51 -8.25
N GLN A 532 25.78 17.77 -7.98
CA GLN A 532 24.82 18.87 -7.81
C GLN A 532 23.98 19.10 -9.09
N ARG A 533 24.39 18.56 -10.25
CA ARG A 533 23.62 18.61 -11.51
C ARG A 533 22.33 17.79 -11.46
N ALA A 534 22.22 16.86 -10.51
CA ALA A 534 21.01 16.07 -10.29
C ALA A 534 20.07 16.68 -9.22
N SER A 535 20.10 18.00 -8.99
CA SER A 535 18.91 18.68 -8.46
C SER A 535 17.83 18.64 -9.55
N ALA A 536 17.23 17.47 -9.72
CA ALA A 536 16.10 17.27 -10.60
C ALA A 536 15.04 18.28 -10.17
N ARG A 537 14.75 19.25 -11.04
CA ARG A 537 13.64 20.17 -10.76
C ARG A 537 12.38 19.34 -10.73
N ALA A 538 11.80 19.19 -9.55
CA ALA A 538 10.60 18.41 -9.35
C ALA A 538 9.48 19.06 -10.15
N ARG A 539 8.83 18.27 -11.01
CA ARG A 539 7.73 18.74 -11.84
C ARG A 539 6.52 18.95 -10.96
N VAL A 540 5.96 20.16 -11.00
CA VAL A 540 4.75 20.48 -10.24
C VAL A 540 3.54 19.76 -10.83
N LEU A 541 2.89 18.95 -10.01
CA LEU A 541 1.66 18.22 -10.34
C LEU A 541 0.40 18.99 -9.94
N GLY A 542 0.51 19.86 -8.94
CA GLY A 542 -0.58 20.70 -8.46
C GLY A 542 -0.17 21.55 -7.27
N GLY A 543 -1.08 22.40 -6.79
CA GLY A 543 -0.81 23.24 -5.62
C GLY A 543 -2.05 23.57 -4.83
N LEU A 544 -1.86 23.77 -3.53
CA LEU A 544 -2.88 24.08 -2.55
C LEU A 544 -2.45 25.34 -1.79
N VAL A 545 -3.36 26.28 -1.59
CA VAL A 545 -3.09 27.51 -0.83
C VAL A 545 -3.93 27.54 0.44
N ASN A 546 -3.44 28.28 1.44
CA ASN A 546 -4.10 28.45 2.74
C ASN A 546 -4.29 27.11 3.49
N LEU A 547 -3.23 26.31 3.55
CA LEU A 547 -3.09 25.20 4.49
C LEU A 547 -2.50 25.70 5.81
N SER A 548 -2.42 24.79 6.77
CA SER A 548 -1.62 24.93 7.96
C SER A 548 -0.70 23.73 8.10
N ALA A 549 0.60 24.00 8.25
CA ALA A 549 1.65 23.05 8.56
C ALA A 549 2.08 23.26 10.01
N ASP A 550 1.88 22.26 10.88
CA ASP A 550 2.23 22.31 12.31
C ASP A 550 1.71 23.55 13.05
N GLY A 551 0.53 24.04 12.64
CA GLY A 551 -0.13 25.21 13.23
C GLY A 551 0.25 26.55 12.57
N THR A 552 1.31 26.60 11.76
CA THR A 552 1.66 27.76 10.94
C THR A 552 0.90 27.75 9.62
N ARG A 553 0.67 28.89 8.98
CA ARG A 553 -0.07 28.98 7.71
C ARG A 553 0.90 28.76 6.56
N THR A 554 0.52 27.92 5.60
CA THR A 554 1.39 27.43 4.52
C THR A 554 0.61 27.27 3.23
N ASP A 555 1.28 27.49 2.11
CA ASP A 555 0.89 27.06 0.77
C ASP A 555 1.75 25.86 0.38
N LEU A 556 1.23 24.95 -0.44
CA LEU A 556 1.86 23.67 -0.74
C LEU A 556 1.89 23.45 -2.25
N LEU A 557 3.07 23.19 -2.82
CA LEU A 557 3.18 22.57 -4.13
C LEU A 557 3.37 21.07 -3.96
N ILE A 558 2.55 20.31 -4.69
CA ILE A 558 2.73 18.87 -4.87
C ILE A 558 3.54 18.68 -6.13
N THR A 559 4.68 18.02 -6.00
CA THR A 559 5.56 17.68 -7.13
C THR A 559 5.57 16.17 -7.36
N ASP A 560 6.24 15.73 -8.40
CA ASP A 560 6.51 14.32 -8.61
C ASP A 560 7.48 13.74 -7.58
N LEU A 561 8.44 14.50 -7.04
CA LEU A 561 9.46 14.02 -6.09
C LEU A 561 9.13 14.27 -4.61
N GLY A 562 8.28 15.24 -4.30
CA GLY A 562 7.96 15.62 -2.93
C GLY A 562 6.99 16.80 -2.79
N LEU A 563 7.01 17.41 -1.61
CA LEU A 563 6.13 18.51 -1.21
C LEU A 563 6.94 19.77 -0.92
N LEU A 564 6.68 20.87 -1.60
CA LEU A 564 7.26 22.16 -1.24
C LEU A 564 6.28 22.96 -0.38
N LEU A 565 6.64 23.21 0.87
CA LEU A 565 5.94 24.09 1.79
C LEU A 565 6.45 25.52 1.60
N VAL A 566 5.54 26.44 1.31
CA VAL A 566 5.81 27.86 1.13
C VAL A 566 5.06 28.62 2.23
N PRO A 567 5.70 29.54 2.98
CA PRO A 567 5.03 30.28 4.06
C PRO A 567 3.80 31.02 3.57
N GLY A 568 2.64 30.71 4.14
CA GLY A 568 1.35 31.21 3.65
C GLY A 568 1.15 32.71 3.96
N LEU A 569 0.48 33.42 3.05
CA LEU A 569 0.14 34.82 3.27
C LEU A 569 -1.00 35.00 4.30
N PRO A 570 -1.14 36.20 4.92
CA PRO A 570 -2.25 36.53 5.80
C PRO A 570 -3.63 36.31 5.16
N ARG A 571 -4.66 36.13 6.00
CA ARG A 571 -6.04 35.93 5.55
C ARG A 571 -6.52 37.08 4.64
N GLY A 572 -7.30 36.73 3.63
CA GLY A 572 -7.82 37.69 2.63
C GLY A 572 -6.94 37.87 1.39
N ARG A 573 -5.69 37.36 1.38
CA ARG A 573 -4.76 37.46 0.23
C ARG A 573 -4.71 36.19 -0.63
N GLY A 574 -5.81 35.44 -0.74
CA GLY A 574 -5.84 34.15 -1.46
C GLY A 574 -5.47 34.23 -2.95
N VAL A 575 -5.89 35.30 -3.65
CA VAL A 575 -5.57 35.52 -5.07
C VAL A 575 -4.06 35.72 -5.26
N GLU A 576 -3.42 36.41 -4.33
CA GLU A 576 -1.98 36.67 -4.38
C GLU A 576 -1.17 35.44 -4.00
N ALA A 577 -1.63 34.66 -3.00
CA ALA A 577 -1.05 33.36 -2.67
C ALA A 577 -1.04 32.45 -3.90
N LYS A 578 -2.15 32.40 -4.66
CA LYS A 578 -2.22 31.65 -5.93
C LYS A 578 -1.25 32.15 -6.99
N ARG A 579 -1.17 33.47 -7.22
CA ARG A 579 -0.23 34.06 -8.20
C ARG A 579 1.22 33.75 -7.82
N ARG A 580 1.57 33.89 -6.54
CA ARG A 580 2.90 33.57 -6.02
C ARG A 580 3.23 32.09 -6.22
N LEU A 581 2.31 31.20 -5.81
CA LEU A 581 2.50 29.75 -5.93
C LEU A 581 2.57 29.29 -7.40
N THR A 582 1.83 29.96 -8.30
CA THR A 582 1.90 29.73 -9.76
C THR A 582 3.26 30.14 -10.34
N ARG A 583 3.84 31.26 -9.87
CA ARG A 583 5.17 31.71 -10.30
C ARG A 583 6.25 30.72 -9.86
N ILE A 584 6.23 30.31 -8.59
CA ILE A 584 7.14 29.29 -8.05
C ILE A 584 7.02 27.98 -8.83
N ALA A 585 5.79 27.59 -9.21
CA ALA A 585 5.59 26.40 -10.02
C ALA A 585 6.15 26.52 -11.45
N ALA A 586 6.13 27.71 -12.04
CA ALA A 586 6.68 27.98 -13.37
C ALA A 586 8.22 28.01 -13.38
N ASP A 587 8.83 28.49 -12.29
CA ASP A 587 10.29 28.58 -12.14
C ASP A 587 10.94 27.19 -11.88
N GLY A 588 10.13 26.22 -11.42
CA GLY A 588 10.53 24.85 -11.09
C GLY A 588 10.94 24.71 -9.61
N VAL A 589 10.71 23.52 -9.05
CA VAL A 589 10.99 23.25 -7.62
C VAL A 589 12.31 22.49 -7.48
N PRO A 590 13.34 23.02 -6.79
CA PRO A 590 14.56 22.27 -6.51
C PRO A 590 14.25 21.07 -5.60
N ALA A 591 14.80 19.89 -5.90
CA ALA A 591 14.57 18.66 -5.12
C ALA A 591 15.56 18.46 -3.96
N GLY A 592 16.41 19.45 -3.64
CA GLY A 592 17.45 19.38 -2.60
C GLY A 592 17.25 20.36 -1.44
N ALA A 593 17.97 20.13 -0.34
CA ALA A 593 17.87 20.86 0.92
C ALA A 593 18.78 22.11 1.04
N GLU A 594 19.49 22.53 -0.01
CA GLU A 594 20.34 23.72 0.06
C GLU A 594 19.51 25.02 0.04
N PRO A 595 19.67 25.91 1.05
CA PRO A 595 19.21 27.28 0.92
C PRO A 595 20.02 27.98 -0.19
N PRO A 596 19.41 28.89 -0.98
CA PRO A 596 20.09 29.55 -2.08
C PRO A 596 21.25 30.43 -1.59
N VAL A 597 22.27 30.56 -2.45
CA VAL A 597 23.55 31.26 -2.23
C VAL A 597 23.38 32.79 -2.05
N GLU A 598 22.20 33.35 -2.31
CA GLU A 598 21.88 34.74 -2.02
C GLU A 598 20.58 34.87 -1.20
N PRO A 599 20.60 35.63 -0.08
CA PRO A 599 19.44 35.80 0.79
C PRO A 599 18.46 36.78 0.13
N ASP A 600 17.52 36.26 -0.66
CA ASP A 600 16.25 36.94 -0.88
C ASP A 600 15.26 36.43 0.17
N SER A 601 14.73 37.33 1.00
CA SER A 601 13.96 37.01 2.23
C SER A 601 12.72 36.12 2.00
N ASP A 602 12.29 35.97 0.74
CA ASP A 602 11.15 35.13 0.32
C ASP A 602 11.53 33.65 0.01
N GLN A 603 12.82 33.31 -0.05
CA GLN A 603 13.29 31.94 -0.34
C GLN A 603 13.73 31.17 0.91
N GLU A 604 14.29 31.84 1.92
CA GLU A 604 14.82 31.21 3.16
C GLU A 604 13.78 30.43 3.97
N ALA A 605 12.49 30.69 3.78
CA ALA A 605 11.43 30.07 4.57
C ALA A 605 10.69 28.92 3.84
N ARG A 606 11.15 28.51 2.65
CA ARG A 606 10.57 27.39 1.90
C ARG A 606 11.16 26.07 2.39
N ARG A 607 10.31 25.09 2.68
CA ARG A 607 10.74 23.75 3.13
C ARG A 607 10.31 22.71 2.11
N PHE A 608 11.27 22.06 1.45
CA PHE A 608 10.98 20.89 0.64
C PHE A 608 10.96 19.64 1.54
N VAL A 609 9.95 18.79 1.35
CA VAL A 609 9.79 17.51 2.03
C VAL A 609 9.74 16.44 0.93
N PRO A 610 10.87 15.78 0.64
CA PRO A 610 10.93 14.66 -0.27
C PRO A 610 9.94 13.57 0.12
N PHE A 611 9.34 12.89 -0.86
CA PHE A 611 8.53 11.71 -0.55
C PHE A 611 9.36 10.59 0.09
N ALA A 612 10.69 10.58 -0.11
CA ALA A 612 11.63 9.68 0.60
C ALA A 612 11.59 9.82 2.10
N ASP A 613 11.51 11.06 2.58
CA ASP A 613 11.53 11.33 4.01
C ASP A 613 10.19 11.00 4.66
N VAL A 614 9.14 10.69 3.89
CA VAL A 614 7.82 10.34 4.42
C VAL A 614 7.74 8.83 4.65
N ALA A 615 7.80 8.41 5.90
CA ALA A 615 7.60 7.02 6.36
C ALA A 615 6.14 6.55 6.19
N GLY A 616 5.19 7.47 6.17
CA GLY A 616 3.80 7.14 5.88
C GLY A 616 2.85 8.28 6.15
N VAL A 617 1.64 8.17 5.60
CA VAL A 617 0.58 9.17 5.81
C VAL A 617 -0.51 8.58 6.69
N THR A 618 -0.88 9.31 7.73
CA THR A 618 -2.03 9.02 8.58
C THR A 618 -3.03 10.14 8.45
N VAL A 619 -4.27 9.79 8.11
CA VAL A 619 -5.36 10.78 8.04
C VAL A 619 -5.80 11.10 9.47
N LEU A 620 -5.64 12.36 9.86
CA LEU A 620 -6.03 12.81 11.19
C LEU A 620 -7.55 12.79 11.36
N PRO A 621 -8.06 12.18 12.45
CA PRO A 621 -9.45 12.33 12.81
C PRO A 621 -9.69 13.76 13.33
N GLY A 622 -10.69 14.44 12.78
CA GLY A 622 -11.06 15.78 13.24
C GLY A 622 -12.19 16.40 12.44
N ARG A 623 -12.63 17.61 12.84
CA ARG A 623 -13.55 18.43 12.05
C ARG A 623 -12.98 18.64 10.65
N ARG A 624 -11.67 18.82 10.48
CA ARG A 624 -11.01 18.96 9.17
C ARG A 624 -10.22 17.71 8.78
N LYS A 625 -10.34 17.24 7.52
CA LYS A 625 -9.44 16.22 6.96
C LYS A 625 -8.04 16.84 7.01
N GLY A 626 -7.24 16.36 7.94
CA GLY A 626 -5.84 16.69 8.07
C GLY A 626 -5.03 15.44 7.82
N TRP A 627 -3.75 15.62 7.59
CA TRP A 627 -2.82 14.53 7.35
C TRP A 627 -1.64 14.73 8.27
N VAL A 628 -1.18 13.67 8.91
CA VAL A 628 0.15 13.61 9.50
C VAL A 628 0.98 12.78 8.56
N LEU A 629 2.03 13.39 8.04
CA LEU A 629 3.12 12.69 7.37
C LEU A 629 4.11 12.35 8.47
N GLY A 630 4.23 11.06 8.79
CA GLY A 630 5.32 10.58 9.62
C GLY A 630 6.60 10.62 8.81
N LEU A 631 7.63 11.28 9.33
CA LEU A 631 8.92 11.40 8.68
C LEU A 631 9.86 10.31 9.20
N ARG A 632 10.78 9.85 8.34
CA ARG A 632 11.74 8.77 8.67
C ARG A 632 12.75 9.17 9.74
N ASP A 633 12.98 10.47 9.93
CA ASP A 633 13.81 11.03 11.01
C ASP A 633 13.10 11.04 12.39
N GLY A 634 11.90 10.44 12.48
CA GLY A 634 11.07 10.45 13.68
C GLY A 634 10.19 11.71 13.83
N GLY A 635 10.33 12.67 12.91
CA GLY A 635 9.50 13.87 12.85
C GLY A 635 8.08 13.58 12.37
N ASN A 636 7.18 14.55 12.58
CA ASN A 636 5.83 14.53 12.03
C ASN A 636 5.54 15.88 11.38
N LEU A 637 4.92 15.85 10.19
CA LEU A 637 4.39 17.05 9.54
C LEU A 637 2.87 16.97 9.49
N SER A 638 2.20 17.86 10.22
CA SER A 638 0.74 17.95 10.28
C SER A 638 0.22 18.98 9.28
N LEU A 639 -0.45 18.52 8.22
CA LEU A 639 -1.09 19.36 7.23
C LEU A 639 -2.60 19.44 7.45
N ARG A 640 -3.14 20.65 7.53
CA ARG A 640 -4.59 20.90 7.68
C ARG A 640 -5.08 22.04 6.79
N PRO A 641 -6.16 21.87 6.01
CA PRO A 641 -6.74 22.97 5.24
C PRO A 641 -7.41 24.01 6.14
N ALA A 642 -7.15 25.30 5.87
CA ALA A 642 -7.91 26.40 6.45
C ALA A 642 -9.36 26.44 5.92
N LEU A 643 -10.19 27.39 6.38
CA LEU A 643 -11.56 27.56 5.86
C LEU A 643 -11.55 28.14 4.46
N ASP A 644 -10.56 28.97 4.20
CA ASP A 644 -10.26 29.65 2.95
C ASP A 644 -9.24 28.87 2.10
N ALA A 645 -9.09 27.56 2.34
CA ALA A 645 -8.25 26.69 1.52
C ALA A 645 -8.77 26.66 0.08
N ASP A 646 -7.84 26.78 -0.87
CA ASP A 646 -8.14 26.85 -2.29
C ASP A 646 -7.01 26.14 -3.06
N GLU A 647 -7.19 25.90 -4.36
CA GLU A 647 -6.25 25.12 -5.16
C GLU A 647 -5.83 25.83 -6.46
N LEU A 648 -4.63 25.48 -6.94
CA LEU A 648 -4.30 25.57 -8.36
C LEU A 648 -5.04 24.45 -9.12
N PRO A 649 -5.19 24.56 -10.45
CA PRO A 649 -5.86 23.52 -11.24
C PRO A 649 -5.33 22.12 -10.91
N GLY A 650 -6.21 21.24 -10.41
CA GLY A 650 -5.88 19.85 -10.08
C GLY A 650 -5.14 19.64 -8.75
N GLY A 651 -4.97 20.66 -7.90
CA GLY A 651 -4.22 20.59 -6.64
C GLY A 651 -4.70 19.49 -5.67
N TRP A 652 -6.00 19.39 -5.42
CA TRP A 652 -6.58 18.34 -4.57
C TRP A 652 -6.48 16.96 -5.22
N ALA A 653 -6.55 16.88 -6.56
CA ALA A 653 -6.38 15.62 -7.28
C ALA A 653 -4.94 15.10 -7.17
N ALA A 654 -3.95 15.97 -7.38
CA ALA A 654 -2.53 15.67 -7.19
C ALA A 654 -2.22 15.29 -5.73
N TRP A 655 -2.81 15.99 -4.76
CA TRP A 655 -2.69 15.65 -3.34
C TRP A 655 -3.28 14.28 -3.00
N ASP A 656 -4.47 13.96 -3.50
CA ASP A 656 -5.07 12.63 -3.30
C ASP A 656 -4.21 11.52 -3.93
N GLU A 657 -3.61 11.75 -5.11
CA GLU A 657 -2.67 10.80 -5.73
C GLU A 657 -1.41 10.62 -4.87
N ALA A 658 -0.82 11.71 -4.38
CA ALA A 658 0.34 11.66 -3.50
C ALA A 658 0.03 10.91 -2.20
N VAL A 659 -1.14 11.15 -1.59
CA VAL A 659 -1.56 10.43 -0.38
C VAL A 659 -1.79 8.94 -0.65
N ILE A 660 -2.34 8.57 -1.81
CA ILE A 660 -2.51 7.16 -2.19
C ILE A 660 -1.13 6.50 -2.36
N PHE A 661 -0.22 7.15 -3.07
CA PHE A 661 1.15 6.66 -3.23
C PHE A 661 1.83 6.46 -1.87
N LEU A 662 1.84 7.50 -1.02
CA LEU A 662 2.45 7.47 0.30
C LEU A 662 1.76 6.54 1.31
N ALA A 663 0.49 6.19 1.07
CA ALA A 663 -0.23 5.20 1.88
C ALA A 663 -0.03 3.77 1.36
N GLY A 664 0.26 3.59 0.07
CA GLY A 664 0.52 2.31 -0.58
C GLY A 664 1.97 1.83 -0.46
N THR A 665 2.91 2.72 -0.14
CA THR A 665 4.33 2.41 0.15
C THR A 665 4.58 2.05 1.63
N ARG A 666 3.56 1.57 2.36
CA ARG A 666 3.71 1.09 3.75
C ARG A 666 4.29 -0.30 3.81
#